data_AF-A0A9E6TAL9-F1
#
_entry.id   AF-A0A9E6TAL9-F1
#
_cell.length_a   1.000
_cell.length_b   1.000
_cell.length_c   1.000
_cell.angle_alpha   90.00
_cell.angle_beta   90.00
_cell.angle_gamma   90.00
#
_symmetry.space_group_name_H-M   'P 1'
#
loop_
_entity.id
_entity.type
_entity.pdbx_description
1 polymer ?
#
loop_
_entity_poly.entity_id
_entity_poly.type
_entity_poly.pdbx_seq_one_letter_code
_entity_poly.pdbx_strand_id
1 'polypeptide(L)'
;MEHVLVDKSVLFLDPDIINRIRARNGLPFIAHSDLLKLQSLTEGNEQVHRNARDFFRYFIGKPSRPHRALPKGTALHPGDLLAECSFNGQAIFALKRTTTPPEQSPSGEVVDLCRHYDLLLLTCDESQLAQCKAAQARAQRWTGPAPSPPPKSAPAPAPAPAPIVPFDMPATPLLTADMVIRNQGERVAEGSVVTTSSGRQLTLDKAISAGGEGTIHAVAGNAEVCKIYHIEKLTTRRREKISLMVTRKIVEPGICWPTELVFNAQKEFVGYVMPRADGRTLHSTVFVKQVLLKTFAKWTRRDLVNVASAFLKQVHYLHSLNIIVGDINPMNLLVTADSNKVWMVDTDSFQIGHFPCEVGTVPFTAPEIQDEKYGDYLRTKNHELFAIATMLFMILLPGKPPYSQQGGGTASDNIKNMNFPYRFKKGSGIGRASVAPVGVWQHIWSHLPYPLKQAFSNTFEDNQRRPIDDWLKLLTQYGEGLRKGKHCDDLFPAAFHIKDPVEDVCGSCKKPHKVAKDWFEKMKAAGKPTICSDCQKTAKLKKLASESQKKIEQAGQRAAPPPAPIAPRPTPPPPPKVAAPAPNRPAPAAAPATARPTAARPPQQPTSARPQPYRPLPVHASNPQNIVLRWFKRLLKRWL
;
A
#
# COMPACT_ATOMS: atom_id res chain seq x y z
N MET A 1 -4.95 -39.29 -0.16
CA MET A 1 -4.36 -38.30 -1.08
C MET A 1 -4.43 -38.86 -2.49
N GLU A 2 -5.11 -38.18 -3.40
CA GLU A 2 -5.37 -38.66 -4.76
C GLU A 2 -4.32 -38.11 -5.75
N HIS A 3 -3.97 -38.86 -6.80
CA HIS A 3 -3.15 -38.35 -7.90
C HIS A 3 -4.07 -38.02 -9.07
N VAL A 4 -4.05 -36.76 -9.53
CA VAL A 4 -4.95 -36.29 -10.60
C VAL A 4 -4.10 -35.74 -11.73
N LEU A 5 -4.17 -36.36 -12.92
CA LEU A 5 -3.57 -35.82 -14.13
C LEU A 5 -4.59 -34.91 -14.83
N VAL A 6 -4.24 -33.64 -14.97
CA VAL A 6 -5.12 -32.64 -15.60
C VAL A 6 -4.75 -32.51 -17.07
N ASP A 7 -5.67 -32.87 -17.97
CA ASP A 7 -5.49 -32.74 -19.42
C ASP A 7 -5.51 -31.26 -19.85
N LYS A 8 -4.84 -30.97 -20.98
CA LYS A 8 -4.80 -29.64 -21.62
C LYS A 8 -6.21 -29.02 -21.77
N SER A 9 -7.24 -29.81 -22.11
CA SER A 9 -8.60 -29.35 -22.41
C SER A 9 -9.30 -28.74 -21.20
N VAL A 10 -8.94 -29.20 -19.99
CA VAL A 10 -9.41 -28.61 -18.73
C VAL A 10 -8.58 -27.38 -18.39
N LEU A 11 -7.25 -27.45 -18.53
CA LEU A 11 -6.35 -26.31 -18.27
C LEU A 11 -6.61 -25.11 -19.19
N PHE A 12 -7.08 -25.34 -20.42
CA PHE A 12 -7.51 -24.30 -21.36
C PHE A 12 -8.76 -23.55 -20.90
N LEU A 13 -9.63 -24.19 -20.11
CA LEU A 13 -10.90 -23.61 -19.66
C LEU A 13 -10.78 -23.05 -18.23
N ASP A 14 -10.04 -23.72 -17.34
CA ASP A 14 -9.97 -23.38 -15.92
C ASP A 14 -8.62 -23.79 -15.29
N PRO A 15 -7.58 -22.92 -15.34
CA PRO A 15 -6.29 -23.15 -14.70
C PRO A 15 -6.37 -23.30 -13.16
N ASP A 16 -7.42 -22.79 -12.52
CA ASP A 16 -7.58 -22.83 -11.06
C ASP A 16 -8.00 -24.23 -10.55
N ILE A 17 -8.39 -25.15 -11.45
CA ILE A 17 -8.64 -26.55 -11.11
C ILE A 17 -7.49 -27.18 -10.31
N ILE A 18 -6.24 -26.75 -10.55
CA ILE A 18 -5.04 -27.18 -9.83
C ILE A 18 -5.14 -26.86 -8.33
N ASN A 19 -5.66 -25.68 -7.97
CA ASN A 19 -5.83 -25.28 -6.57
C ASN A 19 -6.99 -26.05 -5.92
N ARG A 20 -8.06 -26.32 -6.69
CA ARG A 20 -9.22 -27.09 -6.20
C ARG A 20 -8.91 -28.58 -6.01
N ILE A 21 -8.02 -29.16 -6.82
CA ILE A 21 -7.44 -30.51 -6.60
C ILE A 21 -6.69 -30.53 -5.26
N ARG A 22 -5.80 -29.55 -5.02
CA ARG A 22 -5.05 -29.44 -3.75
C ARG A 22 -5.97 -29.26 -2.54
N ALA A 23 -7.01 -28.43 -2.65
CA ALA A 23 -7.99 -28.21 -1.58
C ALA A 23 -8.76 -29.48 -1.18
N ARG A 24 -8.78 -30.51 -2.03
CA ARG A 24 -9.35 -31.85 -1.74
C ARG A 24 -8.28 -32.89 -1.32
N ASN A 25 -7.09 -32.43 -0.90
CA ASN A 25 -5.92 -33.30 -0.65
C ASN A 25 -5.56 -34.19 -1.86
N GLY A 26 -5.65 -33.63 -3.07
CA GLY A 26 -5.12 -34.22 -4.30
C GLY A 26 -3.76 -33.62 -4.68
N LEU A 27 -2.92 -34.41 -5.35
CA LEU A 27 -1.67 -33.99 -5.97
C LEU A 27 -1.91 -33.81 -7.49
N PRO A 28 -1.72 -32.59 -8.04
CA PRO A 28 -1.90 -32.33 -9.45
C PRO A 28 -0.66 -32.76 -10.26
N PHE A 29 -0.92 -33.47 -11.36
CA PHE A 29 0.03 -33.88 -12.39
C PHE A 29 -0.38 -33.28 -13.75
N ILE A 30 0.57 -33.03 -14.64
CA ILE A 30 0.34 -32.63 -16.03
C ILE A 30 1.29 -33.43 -16.94
N ALA A 31 0.80 -33.89 -18.09
CA ALA A 31 1.64 -34.51 -19.11
C ALA A 31 2.54 -33.47 -19.82
N HIS A 32 3.79 -33.84 -20.09
CA HIS A 32 4.77 -32.96 -20.71
C HIS A 32 4.39 -32.54 -22.13
N SER A 33 3.82 -33.46 -22.91
CA SER A 33 3.32 -33.17 -24.26
C SER A 33 2.16 -32.18 -24.27
N ASP A 34 1.41 -32.07 -23.18
CA ASP A 34 0.33 -31.10 -23.02
C ASP A 34 0.84 -29.74 -22.52
N LEU A 35 1.88 -29.71 -21.68
CA LEU A 35 2.61 -28.47 -21.37
C LEU A 35 3.20 -27.82 -22.64
N LEU A 36 3.68 -28.63 -23.61
CA LEU A 36 4.15 -28.13 -24.90
C LEU A 36 3.02 -27.51 -25.75
N LYS A 37 1.84 -28.15 -25.80
CA LYS A 37 0.67 -27.62 -26.50
C LYS A 37 0.18 -26.33 -25.85
N LEU A 38 0.07 -26.30 -24.53
CA LEU A 38 -0.20 -25.09 -23.74
C LEU A 38 0.78 -23.96 -24.08
N GLN A 39 2.08 -24.24 -24.20
CA GLN A 39 3.09 -23.23 -24.52
C GLN A 39 2.86 -22.59 -25.90
N SER A 40 2.49 -23.39 -26.90
CA SER A 40 2.21 -22.89 -28.26
C SER A 40 1.00 -21.95 -28.34
N LEU A 41 0.08 -22.03 -27.38
CA LEU A 41 -1.16 -21.24 -27.34
C LEU A 41 -1.04 -19.97 -26.48
N THR A 42 0.17 -19.56 -26.10
CA THR A 42 0.38 -18.33 -25.30
C THR A 42 0.27 -17.02 -26.10
N GLU A 43 0.17 -17.12 -27.43
CA GLU A 43 -0.02 -16.00 -28.36
C GLU A 43 -1.50 -15.91 -28.77
N GLY A 44 -2.14 -14.75 -28.53
CA GLY A 44 -3.57 -14.54 -28.80
C GLY A 44 -4.29 -13.77 -27.69
N ASN A 45 -5.57 -13.44 -27.91
CA ASN A 45 -6.39 -12.65 -26.96
C ASN A 45 -7.66 -13.34 -26.45
N GLU A 46 -8.06 -14.49 -27.00
CA GLU A 46 -9.26 -15.23 -26.60
C GLU A 46 -9.12 -15.88 -25.21
N GLN A 47 -10.21 -16.42 -24.66
CA GLN A 47 -10.21 -16.98 -23.30
C GLN A 47 -9.19 -18.12 -23.10
N VAL A 48 -9.06 -19.02 -24.07
CA VAL A 48 -8.07 -20.11 -24.03
C VAL A 48 -6.63 -19.58 -23.98
N HIS A 49 -6.31 -18.59 -24.81
CA HIS A 49 -4.99 -17.92 -24.80
C HIS A 49 -4.72 -17.16 -23.49
N ARG A 50 -5.75 -16.51 -22.92
CA ARG A 50 -5.66 -15.87 -21.60
C ARG A 50 -5.38 -16.90 -20.51
N ASN A 51 -6.13 -18.00 -20.47
CA ASN A 51 -5.95 -19.09 -19.51
C ASN A 51 -4.57 -19.76 -19.62
N ALA A 52 -4.08 -20.04 -20.83
CA ALA A 52 -2.73 -20.56 -21.05
C ALA A 52 -1.64 -19.60 -20.54
N ARG A 53 -1.77 -18.29 -20.84
CA ARG A 53 -0.85 -17.26 -20.35
C ARG A 53 -0.92 -17.07 -18.83
N ASP A 54 -2.10 -17.19 -18.24
CA ASP A 54 -2.30 -17.08 -16.80
C ASP A 54 -1.72 -18.32 -16.10
N PHE A 55 -1.89 -19.52 -16.65
CA PHE A 55 -1.21 -20.73 -16.17
C PHE A 55 0.31 -20.53 -16.11
N PHE A 56 0.96 -20.09 -17.20
CA PHE A 56 2.41 -19.85 -17.22
C PHE A 56 2.88 -18.63 -16.42
N ARG A 57 1.99 -17.71 -16.01
CA ARG A 57 2.36 -16.64 -15.06
C ARG A 57 2.65 -17.20 -13.68
N TYR A 58 1.90 -18.23 -13.27
CA TYR A 58 1.98 -18.81 -11.94
C TYR A 58 2.75 -20.14 -11.90
N PHE A 59 2.96 -20.78 -13.06
CA PHE A 59 3.78 -21.98 -13.23
C PHE A 59 5.28 -21.63 -13.32
N ILE A 60 6.04 -22.02 -12.31
CA ILE A 60 7.50 -21.89 -12.25
C ILE A 60 8.10 -23.29 -12.40
N GLY A 61 8.63 -23.57 -13.60
CA GLY A 61 9.49 -24.74 -13.83
C GLY A 61 10.85 -24.54 -13.16
N LYS A 62 11.01 -25.03 -11.92
CA LYS A 62 12.33 -25.22 -11.32
C LYS A 62 12.93 -26.53 -11.83
N PRO A 63 14.26 -26.63 -12.00
CA PRO A 63 14.90 -27.94 -12.08
C PRO A 63 14.80 -28.60 -10.70
N SER A 64 13.80 -29.47 -10.51
CA SER A 64 13.79 -30.37 -9.36
C SER A 64 14.94 -31.37 -9.47
N ARG A 65 15.31 -31.99 -8.35
CA ARG A 65 16.05 -33.26 -8.44
C ARG A 65 15.19 -34.26 -9.23
N PRO A 66 15.78 -35.15 -10.04
CA PRO A 66 15.01 -36.21 -10.68
C PRO A 66 14.42 -37.11 -9.59
N HIS A 67 13.09 -37.14 -9.50
CA HIS A 67 12.39 -38.03 -8.59
C HIS A 67 12.48 -39.46 -9.14
N ARG A 68 12.85 -40.44 -8.28
CA ARG A 68 12.92 -41.87 -8.67
C ARG A 68 11.55 -42.58 -8.59
N ALA A 69 10.60 -41.95 -7.93
CA ALA A 69 9.25 -42.45 -7.66
C ALA A 69 8.29 -41.26 -7.56
N LEU A 70 6.98 -41.52 -7.73
CA LEU A 70 5.93 -40.56 -7.41
C LEU A 70 5.89 -40.29 -5.90
N PRO A 71 5.25 -39.19 -5.44
CA PRO A 71 5.14 -38.86 -4.00
C PRO A 71 4.49 -39.93 -3.10
N LYS A 72 3.84 -40.96 -3.66
CA LYS A 72 3.34 -42.15 -2.93
C LYS A 72 4.36 -43.31 -2.82
N GLY A 73 5.55 -43.18 -3.39
CA GLY A 73 6.56 -44.24 -3.45
C GLY A 73 6.48 -45.16 -4.68
N THR A 74 5.49 -45.00 -5.56
CA THR A 74 5.41 -45.74 -6.84
C THR A 74 6.62 -45.43 -7.71
N ALA A 75 7.48 -46.43 -7.96
CA ALA A 75 8.66 -46.27 -8.81
C ALA A 75 8.28 -45.83 -10.24
N LEU A 76 9.16 -45.04 -10.88
CA LEU A 76 8.96 -44.67 -12.28
C LEU A 76 9.20 -45.88 -13.21
N HIS A 77 8.36 -46.02 -14.23
CA HIS A 77 8.60 -46.96 -15.32
C HIS A 77 9.88 -46.58 -16.09
N PRO A 78 10.61 -47.56 -16.64
CA PRO A 78 11.75 -47.30 -17.52
C PRO A 78 11.35 -46.41 -18.71
N GLY A 79 12.02 -45.25 -18.84
CA GLY A 79 11.71 -44.25 -19.86
C GLY A 79 10.77 -43.13 -19.41
N ASP A 80 10.26 -43.12 -18.18
CA ASP A 80 9.49 -42.00 -17.65
C ASP A 80 10.33 -41.08 -16.74
N LEU A 81 10.08 -39.78 -16.81
CA LEU A 81 10.73 -38.73 -16.02
C LEU A 81 9.69 -37.90 -15.27
N LEU A 82 9.97 -37.58 -14.00
CA LEU A 82 9.11 -36.81 -13.11
C LEU A 82 9.79 -35.52 -12.64
N ALA A 83 9.20 -34.38 -12.99
CA ALA A 83 9.60 -33.05 -12.54
C ALA A 83 8.68 -32.56 -11.43
N GLU A 84 9.24 -31.95 -10.40
CA GLU A 84 8.48 -31.11 -9.47
C GLU A 84 8.61 -29.65 -9.88
N CYS A 85 7.51 -29.11 -10.39
CA CYS A 85 7.36 -27.70 -10.71
C CYS A 85 6.56 -27.01 -9.59
N SER A 86 6.46 -25.68 -9.64
CA SER A 86 5.60 -24.92 -8.74
C SER A 86 4.47 -24.24 -9.51
N PHE A 87 3.26 -24.24 -8.97
CA PHE A 87 2.13 -23.44 -9.43
C PHE A 87 1.51 -22.74 -8.23
N ASN A 88 1.35 -21.41 -8.28
CA ASN A 88 0.96 -20.58 -7.12
C ASN A 88 1.83 -20.81 -5.87
N GLY A 89 3.14 -21.07 -6.05
CA GLY A 89 4.07 -21.28 -4.94
C GLY A 89 4.02 -22.66 -4.28
N GLN A 90 3.07 -23.52 -4.66
CA GLN A 90 2.94 -24.91 -4.18
C GLN A 90 3.35 -25.92 -5.28
N ALA A 91 3.64 -27.16 -4.90
CA ALA A 91 4.12 -28.20 -5.82
C ALA A 91 3.06 -28.62 -6.85
N ILE A 92 3.51 -28.90 -8.08
CA ILE A 92 2.75 -29.53 -9.17
C ILE A 92 3.73 -30.40 -9.96
N PHE A 93 3.29 -31.57 -10.40
CA PHE A 93 4.18 -32.57 -10.99
C PHE A 93 4.02 -32.63 -12.51
N ALA A 94 5.14 -32.72 -13.23
CA ALA A 94 5.15 -32.90 -14.69
C ALA A 94 5.73 -34.27 -15.04
N LEU A 95 4.96 -35.08 -15.75
CA LEU A 95 5.37 -36.42 -16.23
C LEU A 95 5.72 -36.34 -17.71
N LYS A 96 6.90 -36.86 -18.08
CA LYS A 96 7.35 -37.00 -19.47
C LYS A 96 7.68 -38.46 -19.74
N ARG A 97 7.05 -39.05 -20.75
CA ARG A 97 7.48 -40.33 -21.32
C ARG A 97 8.51 -40.07 -22.42
N THR A 98 9.68 -40.69 -22.35
CA THR A 98 10.77 -40.54 -23.35
C THR A 98 10.82 -41.69 -24.34
N THR A 99 10.31 -42.86 -23.97
CA THR A 99 10.09 -44.00 -24.86
C THR A 99 8.75 -43.86 -25.55
N THR A 100 8.75 -43.70 -26.88
CA THR A 100 7.52 -43.82 -27.67
C THR A 100 6.87 -45.16 -27.34
N PRO A 101 5.56 -45.24 -27.05
CA PRO A 101 4.85 -46.51 -27.12
C PRO A 101 5.11 -47.10 -28.52
N PRO A 102 5.30 -48.43 -28.66
CA PRO A 102 5.35 -49.04 -29.98
C PRO A 102 4.11 -48.59 -30.76
N GLU A 103 4.30 -48.26 -32.05
CA GLU A 103 3.21 -47.80 -32.90
C GLU A 103 2.03 -48.76 -32.76
N GLN A 104 0.84 -48.24 -32.43
CA GLN A 104 -0.33 -48.96 -31.89
C GLN A 104 -0.39 -49.12 -30.35
N SER A 105 -0.10 -48.09 -29.55
CA SER A 105 -0.88 -47.90 -28.31
C SER A 105 -2.26 -47.36 -28.68
N PRO A 106 -3.38 -48.08 -28.47
CA PRO A 106 -4.72 -47.61 -28.84
C PRO A 106 -5.18 -46.42 -27.98
N SER A 107 -4.53 -46.21 -26.84
CA SER A 107 -4.91 -45.33 -25.74
C SER A 107 -4.17 -43.99 -25.72
N GLY A 108 -2.94 -43.94 -26.24
CA GLY A 108 -2.13 -42.71 -26.27
C GLY A 108 -1.46 -42.33 -24.93
N GLU A 109 -0.43 -41.46 -25.01
CA GLU A 109 0.50 -41.17 -23.91
C GLU A 109 -0.19 -40.83 -22.57
N VAL A 110 -1.19 -39.94 -22.60
CA VAL A 110 -1.88 -39.45 -21.40
C VAL A 110 -2.63 -40.56 -20.68
N VAL A 111 -3.29 -41.44 -21.43
CA VAL A 111 -4.04 -42.58 -20.88
C VAL A 111 -3.08 -43.64 -20.36
N ASP A 112 -1.98 -43.90 -21.07
CA ASP A 112 -0.96 -44.85 -20.63
C ASP A 112 -0.21 -44.38 -19.37
N LEU A 113 -0.01 -43.07 -19.20
CA LEU A 113 0.48 -42.48 -17.93
C LEU A 113 -0.52 -42.70 -16.79
N CYS A 114 -1.82 -42.48 -17.04
CA CYS A 114 -2.87 -42.70 -16.04
C CYS A 114 -2.98 -44.17 -15.63
N ARG A 115 -2.87 -45.11 -16.58
CA ARG A 115 -2.86 -46.55 -16.32
C ARG A 115 -1.62 -47.01 -15.54
N HIS A 116 -0.43 -46.53 -15.91
CA HIS A 116 0.83 -46.95 -15.27
C HIS A 116 0.99 -46.44 -13.83
N TYR A 117 0.40 -45.29 -13.49
CA TYR A 117 0.61 -44.62 -12.20
C TYR A 117 -0.63 -44.46 -11.32
N ASP A 118 -1.74 -45.11 -11.67
CA ASP A 118 -3.06 -44.95 -11.00
C ASP A 118 -3.45 -43.47 -10.83
N LEU A 119 -3.33 -42.72 -11.93
CA LEU A 119 -3.73 -41.31 -11.96
C LEU A 119 -5.18 -41.22 -12.41
N LEU A 120 -5.98 -40.42 -11.73
CA LEU A 120 -7.28 -40.00 -12.23
C LEU A 120 -7.06 -38.97 -13.34
N LEU A 121 -7.38 -39.32 -14.59
CA LEU A 121 -7.44 -38.35 -15.68
C LEU A 121 -8.64 -37.42 -15.49
N LEU A 122 -8.42 -36.12 -15.55
CA LEU A 122 -9.47 -35.10 -15.62
C LEU A 122 -9.41 -34.42 -16.99
N THR A 123 -10.41 -34.69 -17.84
CA THR A 123 -10.43 -34.24 -19.24
C THR A 123 -11.83 -33.83 -19.73
N CYS A 124 -11.89 -32.95 -20.72
CA CYS A 124 -13.10 -32.63 -21.49
C CYS A 124 -13.24 -33.46 -22.77
N ASP A 125 -12.21 -34.23 -23.13
CA ASP A 125 -12.09 -34.94 -24.40
C ASP A 125 -12.76 -36.32 -24.34
N GLU A 126 -13.89 -36.47 -25.04
CA GLU A 126 -14.63 -37.74 -25.13
C GLU A 126 -13.79 -38.89 -25.72
N SER A 127 -12.83 -38.61 -26.60
CA SER A 127 -11.97 -39.64 -27.17
C SER A 127 -11.00 -40.19 -26.11
N GLN A 128 -10.41 -39.32 -25.28
CA GLN A 128 -9.60 -39.74 -24.14
C GLN A 128 -10.41 -40.51 -23.09
N LEU A 129 -11.66 -40.10 -22.83
CA LEU A 129 -12.54 -40.82 -21.89
C LEU A 129 -12.85 -42.24 -22.40
N ALA A 130 -13.15 -42.40 -23.70
CA ALA A 130 -13.35 -43.70 -24.32
C ALA A 130 -12.07 -44.56 -24.29
N GLN A 131 -10.91 -43.97 -24.58
CA GLN A 131 -9.60 -44.62 -24.49
C GLN A 131 -9.26 -45.08 -23.07
N CYS A 132 -9.50 -44.23 -22.05
CA CYS A 132 -9.33 -44.63 -20.65
C CYS A 132 -10.25 -45.79 -20.27
N LYS A 133 -11.52 -45.76 -20.68
CA LYS A 133 -12.47 -46.85 -20.43
C LYS A 133 -12.02 -48.17 -21.07
N ALA A 134 -11.54 -48.13 -22.31
CA ALA A 134 -11.00 -49.30 -23.02
C ALA A 134 -9.72 -49.84 -22.37
N ALA A 135 -8.83 -48.96 -21.91
CA ALA A 135 -7.57 -49.30 -21.25
C ALA A 135 -7.72 -49.59 -19.73
N GLN A 136 -8.95 -49.64 -19.20
CA GLN A 136 -9.26 -49.78 -17.76
C GLN A 136 -8.56 -48.74 -16.87
N ALA A 137 -8.25 -47.56 -17.42
CA ALA A 137 -7.65 -46.44 -16.70
C ALA A 137 -8.73 -45.54 -16.06
N ARG A 138 -8.39 -44.92 -14.93
CA ARG A 138 -9.31 -44.04 -14.21
C ARG A 138 -9.41 -42.69 -14.90
N ALA A 139 -10.62 -42.29 -15.28
CA ALA A 139 -10.89 -40.99 -15.85
C ALA A 139 -12.22 -40.41 -15.39
N GLN A 140 -12.30 -39.09 -15.35
CA GLN A 140 -13.50 -38.32 -15.04
C GLN A 140 -13.68 -37.21 -16.08
N ARG A 141 -14.88 -37.12 -16.66
CA ARG A 141 -15.27 -36.00 -17.51
C ARG A 141 -15.32 -34.72 -16.66
N TRP A 142 -14.61 -33.69 -17.10
CA TRP A 142 -14.77 -32.36 -16.54
C TRP A 142 -15.96 -31.66 -17.22
N THR A 143 -16.94 -31.25 -16.42
CA THR A 143 -18.21 -30.67 -16.88
C THR A 143 -18.29 -29.17 -16.58
N GLY A 144 -17.14 -28.49 -16.48
CA GLY A 144 -17.02 -27.15 -15.90
C GLY A 144 -16.54 -27.19 -14.44
N PRO A 145 -16.20 -26.03 -13.85
CA PRO A 145 -16.22 -25.91 -12.40
C PRO A 145 -17.62 -26.31 -11.93
N ALA A 146 -17.72 -27.18 -10.93
CA ALA A 146 -19.02 -27.49 -10.36
C ALA A 146 -19.71 -26.17 -9.97
N PRO A 147 -20.98 -25.94 -10.36
CA PRO A 147 -21.74 -24.84 -9.76
C PRO A 147 -21.61 -25.03 -8.26
N SER A 148 -21.18 -23.98 -7.55
CA SER A 148 -20.94 -24.02 -6.12
C SER A 148 -22.10 -24.78 -5.49
N PRO A 149 -21.87 -25.89 -4.75
CA PRO A 149 -22.99 -26.56 -4.12
C PRO A 149 -23.71 -25.49 -3.32
N PRO A 150 -25.05 -25.37 -3.43
CA PRO A 150 -25.77 -24.54 -2.47
C PRO A 150 -25.29 -25.02 -1.11
N PRO A 151 -24.95 -24.09 -0.19
CA PRO A 151 -24.38 -24.50 1.09
C PRO A 151 -25.26 -25.61 1.65
N LYS A 152 -24.64 -26.65 2.23
CA LYS A 152 -25.36 -27.64 3.05
C LYS A 152 -26.38 -26.87 3.89
N SER A 153 -27.50 -27.48 4.22
CA SER A 153 -28.45 -26.91 5.17
C SER A 153 -27.82 -26.77 6.57
N ALA A 154 -27.00 -25.74 6.73
CA ALA A 154 -27.24 -24.67 7.67
C ALA A 154 -28.75 -24.37 7.75
N PRO A 155 -29.23 -23.82 8.88
CA PRO A 155 -30.58 -23.24 8.91
C PRO A 155 -30.78 -22.38 7.65
N ALA A 156 -31.95 -22.54 7.01
CA ALA A 156 -32.26 -22.09 5.65
C ALA A 156 -31.54 -20.78 5.31
N PRO A 157 -30.81 -20.70 4.17
CA PRO A 157 -29.79 -19.68 3.90
C PRO A 157 -30.35 -18.33 4.31
N ALA A 158 -29.82 -17.80 5.42
CA ALA A 158 -30.48 -16.75 6.18
C ALA A 158 -30.87 -15.64 5.19
N PRO A 159 -32.17 -15.28 5.11
CA PRO A 159 -32.72 -14.52 3.98
C PRO A 159 -31.81 -13.34 3.71
N ALA A 160 -31.25 -13.31 2.49
CA ALA A 160 -30.02 -12.59 2.15
C ALA A 160 -29.95 -11.28 2.94
N PRO A 161 -29.00 -11.17 3.89
CA PRO A 161 -29.19 -10.40 5.13
C PRO A 161 -29.76 -9.04 4.80
N ALA A 162 -30.97 -8.79 5.31
CA ALA A 162 -31.83 -7.70 4.87
C ALA A 162 -30.99 -6.43 4.67
N PRO A 163 -31.06 -5.80 3.47
CA PRO A 163 -30.07 -4.83 3.01
C PRO A 163 -29.85 -3.80 4.11
N ILE A 164 -28.58 -3.68 4.54
CA ILE A 164 -28.24 -2.91 5.73
C ILE A 164 -28.77 -1.49 5.56
N VAL A 165 -29.76 -1.15 6.38
CA VAL A 165 -30.38 0.17 6.34
C VAL A 165 -29.27 1.20 6.61
N PRO A 166 -29.12 2.26 5.80
CA PRO A 166 -28.17 3.34 6.08
C PRO A 166 -28.50 4.04 7.41
N PHE A 167 -27.50 4.61 8.07
CA PHE A 167 -27.74 5.50 9.21
C PHE A 167 -28.41 6.80 8.75
N ASP A 168 -29.06 7.49 9.68
CA ASP A 168 -29.60 8.83 9.43
C ASP A 168 -28.46 9.84 9.21
N MET A 169 -28.74 10.90 8.45
CA MET A 169 -27.81 12.00 8.18
C MET A 169 -28.40 13.33 8.66
N PRO A 170 -28.49 13.54 9.98
CA PRO A 170 -28.97 14.80 10.54
C PRO A 170 -28.00 15.95 10.27
N ALA A 171 -28.51 17.18 10.36
CA ALA A 171 -27.70 18.39 10.17
C ALA A 171 -26.94 18.82 11.43
N THR A 172 -27.39 18.39 12.62
CA THR A 172 -26.83 18.83 13.92
C THR A 172 -26.40 17.63 14.78
N PRO A 173 -25.28 17.76 15.52
CA PRO A 173 -24.80 16.72 16.44
C PRO A 173 -25.73 16.59 17.65
N LEU A 174 -25.55 15.51 18.41
CA LEU A 174 -26.33 15.22 19.61
C LEU A 174 -26.04 16.25 20.70
N LEU A 175 -27.06 17.01 21.10
CA LEU A 175 -26.97 18.09 22.10
C LEU A 175 -27.07 17.59 23.56
N THR A 176 -27.31 16.29 23.79
CA THR A 176 -27.37 15.75 25.16
C THR A 176 -25.99 15.75 25.81
N ALA A 177 -25.97 16.04 27.11
CA ALA A 177 -24.77 16.04 27.92
C ALA A 177 -24.14 14.64 27.95
N ASP A 178 -22.83 14.55 27.69
CA ASP A 178 -22.11 13.30 27.82
C ASP A 178 -21.60 13.13 29.26
N MET A 179 -21.89 11.98 29.86
CA MET A 179 -21.57 11.70 31.26
C MET A 179 -20.63 10.51 31.37
N VAL A 180 -19.57 10.64 32.17
CA VAL A 180 -18.67 9.52 32.48
C VAL A 180 -19.42 8.45 33.25
N ILE A 181 -19.43 7.22 32.73
CA ILE A 181 -20.02 6.05 33.37
C ILE A 181 -19.06 5.58 34.47
N ARG A 182 -19.53 5.60 35.73
CA ARG A 182 -18.77 5.14 36.89
C ARG A 182 -19.15 3.70 37.21
N ASN A 183 -18.46 2.76 36.58
CA ASN A 183 -18.57 1.33 36.91
C ASN A 183 -18.07 1.07 38.34
N GLN A 184 -18.78 0.22 39.07
CA GLN A 184 -18.46 -0.20 40.44
C GLN A 184 -17.75 -1.56 40.48
N GLY A 185 -17.84 -2.35 39.40
CA GLY A 185 -17.19 -3.64 39.26
C GLY A 185 -15.67 -3.57 39.12
N GLU A 186 -15.04 -4.74 39.20
CA GLU A 186 -13.59 -4.87 39.10
C GLU A 186 -13.05 -4.39 37.75
N ARG A 187 -11.81 -3.89 37.75
CA ARG A 187 -11.13 -3.46 36.53
C ARG A 187 -10.87 -4.66 35.62
N VAL A 188 -11.52 -4.65 34.46
CA VAL A 188 -11.29 -5.64 33.39
C VAL A 188 -9.83 -5.56 32.89
N ALA A 189 -9.17 -6.71 32.85
CA ALA A 189 -7.77 -6.87 32.49
C ALA A 189 -7.53 -8.20 31.73
N GLU A 190 -6.26 -8.49 31.42
CA GLU A 190 -5.84 -9.80 30.92
C GLU A 190 -6.19 -10.90 31.94
N GLY A 191 -6.79 -12.00 31.46
CA GLY A 191 -7.35 -13.08 32.28
C GLY A 191 -8.81 -12.87 32.72
N SER A 192 -9.36 -11.65 32.65
CA SER A 192 -10.77 -11.40 33.01
C SER A 192 -11.74 -12.10 32.04
N VAL A 193 -12.84 -12.64 32.58
CA VAL A 193 -13.98 -13.11 31.79
C VAL A 193 -14.98 -11.96 31.65
N VAL A 194 -15.36 -11.65 30.42
CA VAL A 194 -16.36 -10.62 30.08
C VAL A 194 -17.55 -11.25 29.36
N THR A 195 -18.74 -10.66 29.52
CA THR A 195 -19.97 -11.15 28.88
C THR A 195 -20.36 -10.22 27.73
N THR A 196 -20.75 -10.78 26.59
CA THR A 196 -21.21 -10.02 25.42
C THR A 196 -22.72 -9.75 25.46
N SER A 197 -23.21 -8.84 24.60
CA SER A 197 -24.65 -8.58 24.40
C SER A 197 -25.48 -9.82 24.01
N SER A 198 -24.91 -10.81 23.34
CA SER A 198 -25.57 -12.09 23.04
C SER A 198 -25.43 -13.15 24.14
N GLY A 199 -24.76 -12.83 25.25
CA GLY A 199 -24.52 -13.74 26.37
C GLY A 199 -23.31 -14.66 26.22
N ARG A 200 -22.51 -14.57 25.13
CA ARG A 200 -21.22 -15.27 25.05
C ARG A 200 -20.30 -14.75 26.16
N GLN A 201 -19.68 -15.67 26.90
CA GLN A 201 -18.57 -15.35 27.80
C GLN A 201 -17.26 -15.45 27.02
N LEU A 202 -16.41 -14.43 27.13
CA LEU A 202 -15.12 -14.33 26.45
C LEU A 202 -14.02 -14.11 27.50
N THR A 203 -12.98 -14.95 27.49
CA THR A 203 -11.79 -14.72 28.31
C THR A 203 -10.83 -13.80 27.56
N LEU A 204 -10.48 -12.68 28.19
CA LEU A 204 -9.48 -11.76 27.65
C LEU A 204 -8.09 -12.36 27.79
N ASP A 205 -7.39 -12.46 26.67
CA ASP A 205 -6.00 -12.85 26.57
C ASP A 205 -5.15 -11.56 26.42
N LYS A 206 -3.88 -11.74 26.06
CA LYS A 206 -2.85 -10.71 25.93
C LYS A 206 -3.34 -9.41 25.29
N ALA A 207 -2.99 -8.29 25.92
CA ALA A 207 -3.13 -6.96 25.32
C ALA A 207 -2.31 -6.85 24.03
N ILE A 208 -2.99 -6.58 22.91
CA ILE A 208 -2.41 -6.43 21.56
C ILE A 208 -1.90 -5.00 21.36
N SER A 209 -2.66 -4.00 21.81
CA SER A 209 -2.35 -2.58 21.69
C SER A 209 -3.12 -1.77 22.73
N ALA A 210 -2.54 -0.68 23.21
CA ALA A 210 -3.20 0.30 24.07
C ALA A 210 -3.17 1.68 23.41
N GLY A 211 -4.32 2.34 23.32
CA GLY A 211 -4.48 3.71 22.83
C GLY A 211 -4.93 4.65 23.94
N GLY A 212 -5.15 5.92 23.58
CA GLY A 212 -5.63 6.96 24.53
C GLY A 212 -7.09 6.78 24.97
N GLU A 213 -7.81 5.83 24.39
CA GLU A 213 -9.22 5.55 24.72
C GLU A 213 -9.45 4.22 25.46
N GLY A 214 -8.56 3.26 25.26
CA GLY A 214 -8.75 1.89 25.70
C GLY A 214 -7.66 0.93 25.21
N THR A 215 -7.79 -0.33 25.60
CA THR A 215 -6.87 -1.42 25.27
C THR A 215 -7.58 -2.47 24.42
N ILE A 216 -6.93 -2.92 23.35
CA ILE A 216 -7.40 -4.02 22.51
C ILE A 216 -6.78 -5.31 23.04
N HIS A 217 -7.62 -6.24 23.50
CA HIS A 217 -7.24 -7.56 23.99
C HIS A 217 -7.52 -8.64 22.93
N ALA A 218 -6.63 -9.63 22.86
CA ALA A 218 -6.95 -10.91 22.24
C ALA A 218 -8.07 -11.62 23.02
N VAL A 219 -8.78 -12.53 22.38
CA VAL A 219 -9.79 -13.38 23.03
C VAL A 219 -9.36 -14.83 22.91
N ALA A 220 -9.27 -15.53 24.04
CA ALA A 220 -8.78 -16.90 24.07
C ALA A 220 -9.64 -17.82 23.18
N GLY A 221 -9.00 -18.54 22.25
CA GLY A 221 -9.67 -19.47 21.34
C GLY A 221 -10.52 -18.82 20.23
N ASN A 222 -10.49 -17.50 20.05
CA ASN A 222 -11.30 -16.78 19.06
C ASN A 222 -10.43 -15.92 18.11
N ALA A 223 -10.93 -15.64 16.91
CA ALA A 223 -10.30 -14.76 15.92
C ALA A 223 -10.67 -13.28 16.11
N GLU A 224 -11.72 -12.98 16.88
CA GLU A 224 -12.13 -11.63 17.27
C GLU A 224 -11.21 -11.01 18.35
N VAL A 225 -11.35 -9.70 18.56
CA VAL A 225 -10.68 -8.94 19.64
C VAL A 225 -11.67 -8.06 20.39
N CYS A 226 -11.38 -7.74 21.64
CA CYS A 226 -12.19 -6.83 22.46
C CYS A 226 -11.46 -5.49 22.64
N LYS A 227 -12.09 -4.36 22.28
CA LYS A 227 -11.64 -3.02 22.74
C LYS A 227 -12.32 -2.75 24.09
N ILE A 228 -11.53 -2.70 25.16
CA ILE A 228 -11.96 -2.33 26.52
C ILE A 228 -11.57 -0.87 26.74
N TYR A 229 -12.52 0.00 27.04
CA TYR A 229 -12.25 1.42 27.26
C TYR A 229 -11.59 1.68 28.62
N HIS A 230 -10.78 2.74 28.70
CA HIS A 230 -10.32 3.26 29.99
C HIS A 230 -11.48 3.90 30.75
N ILE A 231 -11.42 3.91 32.08
CA ILE A 231 -12.57 4.27 32.93
C ILE A 231 -13.01 5.74 32.75
N GLU A 232 -12.05 6.64 32.51
CA GLU A 232 -12.28 8.05 32.20
C GLU A 232 -12.76 8.31 30.76
N LYS A 233 -12.87 7.24 29.95
CA LYS A 233 -13.30 7.26 28.54
C LYS A 233 -14.60 6.48 28.32
N LEU A 234 -15.12 5.79 29.34
CA LEU A 234 -16.47 5.23 29.34
C LEU A 234 -17.48 6.34 29.55
N THR A 235 -18.28 6.65 28.53
CA THR A 235 -19.31 7.71 28.60
C THR A 235 -20.67 7.25 28.06
N THR A 236 -21.74 7.94 28.46
CA THR A 236 -23.13 7.63 28.05
C THR A 236 -23.28 7.71 26.53
N ARG A 237 -22.81 8.81 25.92
CA ARG A 237 -22.82 9.00 24.46
C ARG A 237 -22.06 7.89 23.74
N ARG A 238 -20.91 7.48 24.28
CA ARG A 238 -20.11 6.39 23.71
C ARG A 238 -20.83 5.05 23.76
N ARG A 239 -21.44 4.70 24.91
CA ARG A 239 -22.28 3.51 25.04
C ARG A 239 -23.45 3.53 24.05
N GLU A 240 -24.15 4.64 23.93
CA GLU A 240 -25.27 4.82 22.98
C GLU A 240 -24.81 4.65 21.52
N LYS A 241 -23.70 5.29 21.14
CA LYS A 241 -23.09 5.18 19.81
C LYS A 241 -22.74 3.73 19.45
N ILE A 242 -22.02 3.01 20.32
CA ILE A 242 -21.66 1.61 20.05
C ILE A 242 -22.92 0.72 20.03
N SER A 243 -23.89 0.97 20.90
CA SER A 243 -25.16 0.24 20.89
C SER A 243 -25.86 0.41 19.54
N LEU A 244 -25.87 1.62 18.98
CA LEU A 244 -26.38 1.92 17.64
C LEU A 244 -25.54 1.24 16.54
N MET A 245 -24.21 1.26 16.61
CA MET A 245 -23.32 0.61 15.63
C MET A 245 -23.59 -0.89 15.50
N VAL A 246 -23.75 -1.57 16.63
CA VAL A 246 -24.03 -3.02 16.71
C VAL A 246 -25.36 -3.38 16.03
N THR A 247 -26.37 -2.49 16.04
CA THR A 247 -27.68 -2.78 15.41
C THR A 247 -27.60 -3.09 13.91
N ARG A 248 -26.63 -2.50 13.19
CA ARG A 248 -26.55 -2.63 11.72
C ARG A 248 -25.75 -3.85 11.24
N LYS A 249 -25.12 -4.60 12.16
CA LYS A 249 -24.45 -5.89 11.88
C LYS A 249 -23.55 -5.86 10.63
N ILE A 250 -22.75 -4.80 10.48
CA ILE A 250 -21.87 -4.62 9.33
C ILE A 250 -20.74 -5.65 9.39
N VAL A 251 -20.67 -6.52 8.38
CA VAL A 251 -19.63 -7.54 8.21
C VAL A 251 -19.00 -7.35 6.83
N GLU A 252 -18.05 -6.43 6.73
CA GLU A 252 -17.30 -6.15 5.51
C GLU A 252 -15.80 -6.47 5.72
N PRO A 253 -15.17 -7.30 4.86
CA PRO A 253 -13.76 -7.66 5.00
C PRO A 253 -12.84 -6.43 5.02
N GLY A 254 -12.01 -6.35 6.06
CA GLY A 254 -11.11 -5.21 6.24
C GLY A 254 -11.71 -4.03 7.01
N ILE A 255 -12.94 -4.11 7.54
CA ILE A 255 -13.49 -3.07 8.42
C ILE A 255 -13.68 -3.66 9.82
N CYS A 256 -12.94 -3.13 10.81
CA CYS A 256 -13.04 -3.54 12.21
C CYS A 256 -14.28 -2.93 12.89
N TRP A 257 -15.48 -3.25 12.41
CA TRP A 257 -16.74 -2.73 12.93
C TRP A 257 -17.12 -3.37 14.29
N PRO A 258 -17.76 -2.66 15.22
CA PRO A 258 -18.27 -3.23 16.47
C PRO A 258 -19.38 -4.25 16.19
N THR A 259 -19.19 -5.48 16.64
CA THR A 259 -20.13 -6.60 16.44
C THR A 259 -21.03 -6.84 17.65
N GLU A 260 -20.52 -6.60 18.86
CA GLU A 260 -21.24 -6.81 20.13
C GLU A 260 -20.77 -5.86 21.23
N LEU A 261 -21.66 -5.52 22.16
CA LEU A 261 -21.30 -4.83 23.40
C LEU A 261 -20.63 -5.83 24.37
N VAL A 262 -19.70 -5.34 25.19
CA VAL A 262 -19.00 -6.11 26.22
C VAL A 262 -19.27 -5.53 27.61
N PHE A 263 -19.53 -6.42 28.56
CA PHE A 263 -19.88 -6.13 29.94
C PHE A 263 -18.97 -6.87 30.93
N ASN A 264 -18.72 -6.28 32.10
CA ASN A 264 -18.04 -6.95 33.21
C ASN A 264 -18.97 -7.93 33.95
N ALA A 265 -18.47 -8.58 35.01
CA ALA A 265 -19.24 -9.52 35.83
C ALA A 265 -20.49 -8.90 36.47
N GLN A 266 -20.45 -7.59 36.76
CA GLN A 266 -21.55 -6.79 37.31
C GLN A 266 -22.56 -6.33 36.24
N LYS A 267 -22.41 -6.77 34.98
CA LYS A 267 -23.21 -6.40 33.80
C LYS A 267 -23.10 -4.91 33.42
N GLU A 268 -22.02 -4.25 33.81
CA GLU A 268 -21.72 -2.87 33.46
C GLU A 268 -20.95 -2.81 32.13
N PHE A 269 -21.26 -1.83 31.28
CA PHE A 269 -20.64 -1.68 29.96
C PHE A 269 -19.16 -1.30 30.10
N VAL A 270 -18.28 -2.01 29.38
CA VAL A 270 -16.82 -1.78 29.41
C VAL A 270 -16.17 -1.64 28.03
N GLY A 271 -16.85 -2.03 26.95
CA GLY A 271 -16.23 -2.10 25.63
C GLY A 271 -17.04 -2.82 24.57
N TYR A 272 -16.39 -3.30 23.52
CA TYR A 272 -17.03 -4.00 22.41
C TYR A 272 -16.13 -5.05 21.75
N VAL A 273 -16.75 -6.01 21.05
CA VAL A 273 -16.09 -7.04 20.22
C VAL A 273 -15.99 -6.55 18.77
N MET A 274 -14.86 -6.80 18.10
CA MET A 274 -14.68 -6.51 16.67
C MET A 274 -13.77 -7.52 15.96
N PRO A 275 -13.81 -7.60 14.62
CA PRO A 275 -12.83 -8.37 13.84
C PRO A 275 -11.39 -7.92 14.10
N ARG A 276 -10.46 -8.87 14.18
CA ARG A 276 -9.03 -8.58 14.32
C ARG A 276 -8.43 -8.08 13.00
N ALA A 277 -7.85 -6.89 13.01
CA ALA A 277 -7.09 -6.37 11.89
C ALA A 277 -5.79 -7.15 11.61
N ASP A 278 -5.37 -7.18 10.36
CA ASP A 278 -4.07 -7.69 9.92
C ASP A 278 -3.25 -6.58 9.22
N GLY A 279 -1.93 -6.76 9.15
CA GLY A 279 -1.01 -5.87 8.46
C GLY A 279 -0.38 -4.80 9.36
N ARG A 280 0.04 -3.69 8.73
CA ARG A 280 0.79 -2.59 9.37
C ARG A 280 0.28 -1.25 8.86
N THR A 281 0.27 -0.23 9.73
CA THR A 281 -0.25 1.10 9.37
C THR A 281 0.50 1.72 8.18
N LEU A 282 -0.22 2.43 7.29
CA LEU A 282 0.40 3.18 6.20
C LEU A 282 1.50 4.12 6.73
N HIS A 283 1.22 4.78 7.86
CA HIS A 283 2.12 5.73 8.50
C HIS A 283 3.48 5.10 8.84
N SER A 284 3.49 3.90 9.44
CA SER A 284 4.73 3.22 9.85
C SER A 284 5.45 2.47 8.72
N THR A 285 4.80 2.28 7.57
CA THR A 285 5.33 1.44 6.47
C THR A 285 5.40 2.16 5.13
N VAL A 286 4.29 2.24 4.40
CA VAL A 286 4.23 2.78 3.03
C VAL A 286 4.74 4.22 3.00
N PHE A 287 4.42 5.01 4.01
CA PHE A 287 4.77 6.43 4.07
C PHE A 287 6.24 6.67 4.49
N VAL A 288 6.97 5.62 4.88
CA VAL A 288 8.40 5.68 5.18
C VAL A 288 9.17 4.90 4.11
N LYS A 289 9.73 5.61 3.11
CA LYS A 289 10.40 5.03 1.93
C LYS A 289 11.28 3.81 2.21
N GLN A 290 12.13 3.86 3.24
CA GLN A 290 13.05 2.75 3.57
C GLN A 290 12.31 1.53 4.15
N VAL A 291 11.25 1.75 4.92
CA VAL A 291 10.41 0.68 5.49
C VAL A 291 9.53 0.07 4.40
N LEU A 292 8.95 0.87 3.50
CA LEU A 292 8.24 0.40 2.31
C LEU A 292 9.12 -0.55 1.48
N LEU A 293 10.31 -0.11 1.08
CA LEU A 293 11.23 -0.90 0.26
C LEU A 293 11.76 -2.16 0.96
N LYS A 294 11.88 -2.14 2.30
CA LYS A 294 12.31 -3.31 3.09
C LYS A 294 11.17 -4.31 3.33
N THR A 295 9.99 -3.82 3.70
CA THR A 295 8.84 -4.65 4.10
C THR A 295 8.15 -5.26 2.89
N PHE A 296 8.04 -4.48 1.81
CA PHE A 296 7.34 -4.86 0.59
C PHE A 296 8.29 -4.78 -0.61
N ALA A 297 9.43 -5.49 -0.54
CA ALA A 297 10.51 -5.41 -1.52
C ALA A 297 10.15 -5.77 -2.99
N LYS A 298 8.94 -6.32 -3.22
CA LYS A 298 8.40 -6.63 -4.55
C LYS A 298 7.34 -5.63 -5.03
N TRP A 299 6.93 -4.67 -4.19
CA TRP A 299 5.90 -3.71 -4.56
C TRP A 299 6.39 -2.72 -5.61
N THR A 300 5.42 -2.29 -6.41
CA THR A 300 5.53 -1.42 -7.57
C THR A 300 4.51 -0.29 -7.47
N ARG A 301 4.44 0.62 -8.45
CA ARG A 301 3.36 1.63 -8.45
C ARG A 301 1.97 1.00 -8.56
N ARG A 302 1.84 -0.17 -9.21
CA ARG A 302 0.58 -0.93 -9.22
C ARG A 302 0.10 -1.26 -7.81
N ASP A 303 0.98 -1.63 -6.90
CA ASP A 303 0.61 -1.94 -5.52
C ASP A 303 0.09 -0.72 -4.75
N LEU A 304 0.67 0.46 -4.98
CA LEU A 304 0.13 1.72 -4.44
C LEU A 304 -1.26 2.04 -5.02
N VAL A 305 -1.49 1.75 -6.30
CA VAL A 305 -2.80 1.91 -6.95
C VAL A 305 -3.82 0.89 -6.42
N ASN A 306 -3.42 -0.34 -6.11
CA ASN A 306 -4.27 -1.35 -5.48
C ASN A 306 -4.69 -0.90 -4.07
N VAL A 307 -3.74 -0.46 -3.24
CA VAL A 307 -4.00 0.04 -1.87
C VAL A 307 -4.95 1.24 -1.91
N ALA A 308 -4.70 2.21 -2.79
CA ALA A 308 -5.59 3.35 -3.01
C ALA A 308 -7.00 2.92 -3.44
N SER A 309 -7.12 1.94 -4.32
CA SER A 309 -8.41 1.43 -4.81
C SER A 309 -9.17 0.64 -3.76
N ALA A 310 -8.48 -0.14 -2.93
CA ALA A 310 -9.07 -0.91 -1.83
C ALA A 310 -9.61 0.01 -0.73
N PHE A 311 -8.83 1.04 -0.36
CA PHE A 311 -9.26 2.12 0.53
C PHE A 311 -10.54 2.80 0.03
N LEU A 312 -10.57 3.24 -1.24
CA LEU A 312 -11.76 3.87 -1.79
C LEU A 312 -13.00 2.98 -1.79
N LYS A 313 -12.85 1.66 -2.03
CA LYS A 313 -13.98 0.73 -1.97
C LYS A 313 -14.59 0.64 -0.57
N GLN A 314 -13.76 0.60 0.47
CA GLN A 314 -14.24 0.61 1.86
C GLN A 314 -14.93 1.93 2.21
N VAL A 315 -14.35 3.09 1.85
CA VAL A 315 -15.00 4.39 2.11
C VAL A 315 -16.29 4.55 1.29
N HIS A 316 -16.32 4.05 0.05
CA HIS A 316 -17.55 4.04 -0.76
C HIS A 316 -18.66 3.18 -0.14
N TYR A 317 -18.31 2.00 0.36
CA TYR A 317 -19.24 1.13 1.09
C TYR A 317 -19.77 1.82 2.36
N LEU A 318 -18.90 2.40 3.19
CA LEU A 318 -19.28 3.17 4.38
C LEU A 318 -20.20 4.36 4.00
N HIS A 319 -19.89 5.09 2.93
CA HIS A 319 -20.73 6.18 2.42
C HIS A 319 -22.11 5.71 1.96
N SER A 320 -22.23 4.51 1.39
CA SER A 320 -23.53 3.93 1.01
C SER A 320 -24.43 3.65 2.23
N LEU A 321 -23.82 3.40 3.39
CA LEU A 321 -24.49 3.22 4.68
C LEU A 321 -24.60 4.50 5.50
N ASN A 322 -24.29 5.67 4.91
CA ASN A 322 -24.27 6.98 5.57
C ASN A 322 -23.30 7.07 6.77
N ILE A 323 -22.21 6.30 6.73
CA ILE A 323 -21.11 6.39 7.69
C ILE A 323 -20.05 7.33 7.10
N ILE A 324 -19.59 8.28 7.91
CA ILE A 324 -18.47 9.18 7.57
C ILE A 324 -17.28 8.82 8.46
N VAL A 325 -16.12 8.57 7.87
CA VAL A 325 -14.92 8.09 8.58
C VAL A 325 -14.40 9.17 9.55
N GLY A 326 -14.43 10.43 9.13
CA GLY A 326 -14.14 11.61 9.94
C GLY A 326 -12.65 11.88 10.17
N ASP A 327 -11.91 10.90 10.69
CA ASP A 327 -10.44 10.91 10.78
C ASP A 327 -9.81 9.91 9.81
N ILE A 328 -9.90 10.22 8.51
CA ILE A 328 -9.09 9.54 7.49
C ILE A 328 -7.62 9.88 7.77
N ASN A 329 -6.89 8.89 8.26
CA ASN A 329 -5.55 9.07 8.82
C ASN A 329 -4.70 7.81 8.54
N PRO A 330 -3.43 7.94 8.11
CA PRO A 330 -2.57 6.79 7.79
C PRO A 330 -2.18 5.93 9.01
N MET A 331 -2.53 6.33 10.23
CA MET A 331 -2.48 5.46 11.40
C MET A 331 -3.65 4.47 11.44
N ASN A 332 -4.83 4.87 10.95
CA ASN A 332 -6.07 4.09 11.01
C ASN A 332 -6.33 3.21 9.77
N LEU A 333 -5.40 3.21 8.80
CA LEU A 333 -5.42 2.29 7.66
C LEU A 333 -4.16 1.40 7.66
N LEU A 334 -4.37 0.09 7.75
CA LEU A 334 -3.33 -0.93 7.73
C LEU A 334 -3.27 -1.62 6.36
N VAL A 335 -2.08 -2.05 5.95
CA VAL A 335 -1.83 -2.81 4.72
C VAL A 335 -1.16 -4.14 5.00
N THR A 336 -1.55 -5.17 4.25
CA THR A 336 -0.92 -6.51 4.30
C THR A 336 0.14 -6.66 3.21
N ALA A 337 0.73 -7.85 3.05
CA ALA A 337 1.60 -8.14 1.90
C ALA A 337 0.84 -8.17 0.55
N ASP A 338 -0.47 -8.46 0.59
CA ASP A 338 -1.39 -8.32 -0.55
C ASP A 338 -1.88 -6.87 -0.62
N SER A 339 -1.46 -6.16 -1.66
CA SER A 339 -1.78 -4.74 -1.88
C SER A 339 -3.26 -4.47 -2.17
N ASN A 340 -4.08 -5.52 -2.37
CA ASN A 340 -5.54 -5.40 -2.51
C ASN A 340 -6.29 -5.48 -1.18
N LYS A 341 -5.59 -5.80 -0.07
CA LYS A 341 -6.19 -5.98 1.26
C LYS A 341 -5.69 -4.90 2.20
N VAL A 342 -6.62 -4.05 2.61
CA VAL A 342 -6.41 -2.97 3.58
C VAL A 342 -7.40 -3.12 4.73
N TRP A 343 -7.00 -2.69 5.93
CA TRP A 343 -7.83 -2.75 7.13
C TRP A 343 -8.05 -1.35 7.71
N MET A 344 -9.31 -0.95 7.91
CA MET A 344 -9.72 0.23 8.66
C MET A 344 -9.96 -0.14 10.12
N VAL A 345 -9.24 0.54 11.01
CA VAL A 345 -9.34 0.38 12.47
C VAL A 345 -9.89 1.66 13.13
N ASP A 346 -10.15 1.58 14.44
CA ASP A 346 -10.68 2.69 15.25
C ASP A 346 -12.05 3.20 14.73
N THR A 347 -12.89 2.26 14.28
CA THR A 347 -14.18 2.54 13.63
C THR A 347 -15.21 3.17 14.58
N ASP A 348 -15.02 3.05 15.90
CA ASP A 348 -15.84 3.75 16.89
C ASP A 348 -15.62 5.27 16.93
N SER A 349 -14.56 5.77 16.29
CA SER A 349 -14.39 7.20 16.02
C SER A 349 -15.32 7.73 14.91
N PHE A 350 -15.83 6.87 14.01
CA PHE A 350 -16.55 7.29 12.80
C PHE A 350 -17.88 7.99 13.14
N GLN A 351 -18.29 8.92 12.30
CA GLN A 351 -19.55 9.65 12.44
C GLN A 351 -20.72 8.82 11.90
N ILE A 352 -21.78 8.69 12.70
CA ILE A 352 -23.05 8.05 12.35
C ILE A 352 -24.21 8.82 13.00
N GLY A 353 -25.31 9.06 12.28
CA GLY A 353 -26.44 9.78 12.84
C GLY A 353 -26.04 11.11 13.49
N HIS A 354 -26.48 11.34 14.72
CA HIS A 354 -26.14 12.50 15.53
C HIS A 354 -24.77 12.41 16.24
N PHE A 355 -24.04 11.30 16.14
CA PHE A 355 -22.77 11.10 16.82
C PHE A 355 -21.61 11.61 15.95
N PRO A 356 -21.00 12.77 16.25
CA PRO A 356 -19.90 13.32 15.47
C PRO A 356 -18.64 12.46 15.60
N CYS A 357 -17.69 12.69 14.68
CA CYS A 357 -16.31 12.25 14.88
C CYS A 357 -15.56 13.33 15.67
N GLU A 358 -15.18 13.00 16.91
CA GLU A 358 -14.59 13.93 17.89
C GLU A 358 -13.07 14.14 17.73
N VAL A 359 -12.47 13.46 16.76
CA VAL A 359 -11.03 13.53 16.42
C VAL A 359 -10.84 13.99 14.97
N GLY A 360 -9.62 14.37 14.60
CA GLY A 360 -9.30 14.78 13.24
C GLY A 360 -7.84 15.19 13.05
N THR A 361 -7.29 14.88 11.88
CA THR A 361 -5.87 15.09 11.55
C THR A 361 -5.72 16.23 10.53
N VAL A 362 -5.12 17.36 10.96
CA VAL A 362 -5.07 18.65 10.20
C VAL A 362 -4.82 18.53 8.68
N PRO A 363 -3.83 17.76 8.17
CA PRO A 363 -3.65 17.52 6.74
C PRO A 363 -4.86 17.01 5.95
N PHE A 364 -5.79 16.32 6.61
CA PHE A 364 -6.98 15.70 6.03
C PHE A 364 -8.25 16.52 6.27
N THR A 365 -8.22 17.51 7.17
CA THR A 365 -9.33 18.42 7.43
C THR A 365 -9.54 19.37 6.25
N ALA A 366 -10.79 19.49 5.78
CA ALA A 366 -11.12 20.35 4.63
C ALA A 366 -10.93 21.85 4.97
N PRO A 367 -10.55 22.71 4.02
CA PRO A 367 -10.17 24.11 4.28
C PRO A 367 -11.24 24.94 5.00
N GLU A 368 -12.51 24.69 4.75
CA GLU A 368 -13.67 25.37 5.36
C GLU A 368 -13.99 24.95 6.80
N ILE A 369 -13.33 23.90 7.32
CA ILE A 369 -13.46 23.41 8.70
C ILE A 369 -12.08 23.28 9.38
N GLN A 370 -11.08 24.01 8.87
CA GLN A 370 -9.80 24.16 9.56
C GLN A 370 -10.00 25.01 10.82
N ASP A 371 -9.24 24.69 11.86
CA ASP A 371 -9.26 25.34 13.18
C ASP A 371 -10.60 25.20 13.97
N GLU A 372 -11.65 24.65 13.35
CA GLU A 372 -12.90 24.26 14.02
C GLU A 372 -12.71 23.09 15.00
N LYS A 373 -13.41 23.15 16.13
CA LYS A 373 -13.34 22.10 17.17
C LYS A 373 -14.10 20.84 16.75
N TYR A 374 -13.37 19.74 16.58
CA TYR A 374 -13.97 18.42 16.31
C TYR A 374 -14.96 18.02 17.41
N GLY A 375 -16.06 17.37 17.03
CA GLY A 375 -17.17 17.05 17.93
C GLY A 375 -18.28 18.10 17.99
N ASP A 376 -17.99 19.37 17.71
CA ASP A 376 -18.99 20.44 17.82
C ASP A 376 -19.87 20.58 16.55
N TYR A 377 -19.55 19.85 15.48
CA TYR A 377 -20.28 19.82 14.22
C TYR A 377 -20.30 18.42 13.59
N LEU A 378 -21.27 18.18 12.69
CA LEU A 378 -21.28 16.99 11.83
C LEU A 378 -20.56 17.28 10.51
N ARG A 379 -19.63 16.42 10.13
CA ARG A 379 -18.96 16.47 8.82
C ARG A 379 -19.93 16.06 7.72
N THR A 380 -19.72 16.59 6.53
CA THR A 380 -20.44 16.19 5.31
C THR A 380 -19.60 15.23 4.48
N LYS A 381 -20.24 14.46 3.58
CA LYS A 381 -19.52 13.69 2.55
C LYS A 381 -18.56 14.58 1.74
N ASN A 382 -18.91 15.85 1.51
CA ASN A 382 -18.05 16.82 0.81
C ASN A 382 -16.77 17.16 1.60
N HIS A 383 -16.81 17.27 2.93
CA HIS A 383 -15.60 17.42 3.75
C HIS A 383 -14.70 16.18 3.59
N GLU A 384 -15.30 15.00 3.58
CA GLU A 384 -14.57 13.73 3.44
C GLU A 384 -13.96 13.53 2.04
N LEU A 385 -14.56 14.05 0.96
CA LEU A 385 -13.95 14.00 -0.38
C LEU A 385 -12.57 14.70 -0.44
N PHE A 386 -12.34 15.74 0.36
CA PHE A 386 -11.02 16.37 0.50
C PHE A 386 -10.04 15.44 1.22
N ALA A 387 -10.44 14.88 2.36
CA ALA A 387 -9.64 13.93 3.13
C ALA A 387 -9.25 12.69 2.30
N ILE A 388 -10.19 12.16 1.52
CA ILE A 388 -9.98 11.09 0.54
C ILE A 388 -8.91 11.49 -0.49
N ALA A 389 -9.04 12.68 -1.11
CA ALA A 389 -8.05 13.16 -2.07
C ALA A 389 -6.65 13.31 -1.45
N THR A 390 -6.56 13.79 -0.20
CA THR A 390 -5.30 13.86 0.56
C THR A 390 -4.70 12.46 0.77
N MET A 391 -5.50 11.47 1.18
CA MET A 391 -5.03 10.10 1.37
C MET A 391 -4.54 9.49 0.05
N LEU A 392 -5.31 9.64 -1.04
CA LEU A 392 -4.91 9.21 -2.38
C LEU A 392 -3.60 9.85 -2.83
N PHE A 393 -3.43 11.15 -2.59
CA PHE A 393 -2.20 11.87 -2.90
C PHE A 393 -1.02 11.31 -2.10
N MET A 394 -1.19 11.09 -0.80
CA MET A 394 -0.15 10.55 0.09
C MET A 394 0.16 9.07 -0.17
N ILE A 395 -0.76 8.28 -0.72
CA ILE A 395 -0.47 6.91 -1.18
C ILE A 395 0.33 6.95 -2.50
N LEU A 396 -0.10 7.77 -3.48
CA LEU A 396 0.55 7.83 -4.79
C LEU A 396 1.89 8.60 -4.76
N LEU A 397 2.08 9.50 -3.80
CA LEU A 397 3.35 10.11 -3.41
C LEU A 397 3.67 9.68 -1.96
N PRO A 398 4.20 8.45 -1.75
CA PRO A 398 4.24 7.78 -0.45
C PRO A 398 4.65 8.67 0.74
N GLY A 399 3.68 9.02 1.59
CA GLY A 399 3.86 9.82 2.81
C GLY A 399 4.01 11.32 2.61
N LYS A 400 3.78 11.86 1.42
CA LYS A 400 4.00 13.27 1.10
C LYS A 400 2.69 14.08 1.07
N PRO A 401 2.41 14.98 2.03
CA PRO A 401 1.18 15.77 2.02
C PRO A 401 1.08 16.73 0.83
N PRO A 402 -0.13 17.01 0.30
CA PRO A 402 -0.34 17.85 -0.88
C PRO A 402 0.19 19.28 -0.69
N TYR A 403 -0.08 19.94 0.45
CA TYR A 403 0.32 21.32 0.73
C TYR A 403 1.73 21.48 1.31
N SER A 404 2.56 20.44 1.25
CA SER A 404 3.92 20.53 1.78
C SER A 404 4.84 21.31 0.81
N GLN A 405 5.20 22.55 1.16
CA GLN A 405 6.08 23.42 0.39
C GLN A 405 7.28 23.90 1.23
N GLN A 406 8.34 24.42 0.58
CA GLN A 406 9.48 25.03 1.28
C GLN A 406 9.15 26.49 1.63
N GLY A 407 9.33 26.89 2.90
CA GLY A 407 9.10 28.27 3.35
C GLY A 407 7.63 28.70 3.45
N GLY A 408 6.71 27.78 3.73
CA GLY A 408 5.29 28.08 3.97
C GLY A 408 4.95 28.41 5.43
N GLY A 409 3.68 28.77 5.67
CA GLY A 409 3.11 28.94 7.02
C GLY A 409 2.77 27.59 7.68
N THR A 410 1.85 27.59 8.66
CA THR A 410 1.42 26.33 9.31
C THR A 410 0.70 25.40 8.33
N ALA A 411 0.55 24.12 8.68
CA ALA A 411 -0.17 23.17 7.83
C ALA A 411 -1.62 23.61 7.56
N SER A 412 -2.33 24.09 8.59
CA SER A 412 -3.67 24.68 8.48
C SER A 412 -3.68 25.86 7.51
N ASP A 413 -2.76 26.81 7.64
CA ASP A 413 -2.72 28.00 6.76
C ASP A 413 -2.45 27.65 5.29
N ASN A 414 -1.57 26.70 5.00
CA ASN A 414 -1.31 26.30 3.62
C ASN A 414 -2.54 25.61 2.98
N ILE A 415 -3.34 24.89 3.78
CA ILE A 415 -4.61 24.28 3.37
C ILE A 415 -5.69 25.35 3.16
N LYS A 416 -5.95 26.22 4.15
CA LYS A 416 -6.92 27.33 4.04
C LYS A 416 -6.69 28.21 2.80
N ASN A 417 -5.42 28.50 2.50
CA ASN A 417 -5.03 29.29 1.32
C ASN A 417 -5.02 28.52 -0.01
N MET A 418 -5.31 27.21 0.00
CA MET A 418 -5.26 26.31 -1.16
C MET A 418 -3.94 26.41 -1.96
N ASN A 419 -2.82 26.59 -1.25
CA ASN A 419 -1.51 26.82 -1.85
C ASN A 419 -0.83 25.51 -2.26
N PHE A 420 -1.40 24.81 -3.24
CA PHE A 420 -0.85 23.57 -3.76
C PHE A 420 0.42 23.83 -4.60
N PRO A 421 1.59 23.25 -4.24
CA PRO A 421 2.86 23.61 -4.85
C PRO A 421 3.21 22.83 -6.14
N TYR A 422 2.42 21.82 -6.51
CA TYR A 422 2.69 20.95 -7.66
C TYR A 422 2.04 21.49 -8.94
N ARG A 423 2.85 22.12 -9.79
CA ARG A 423 2.37 22.79 -11.00
C ARG A 423 1.65 21.83 -11.96
N PHE A 424 0.52 22.28 -12.48
CA PHE A 424 -0.26 21.59 -13.51
C PHE A 424 -0.75 22.55 -14.62
N LYS A 425 -1.33 23.70 -14.26
CA LYS A 425 -1.91 24.69 -15.20
C LYS A 425 -0.92 25.81 -15.52
N LYS A 426 -1.13 26.52 -16.63
CA LYS A 426 -0.41 27.76 -16.96
C LYS A 426 -0.87 28.84 -15.98
N GLY A 427 -0.03 29.19 -15.01
CA GLY A 427 -0.40 30.07 -13.89
C GLY A 427 -0.29 29.40 -12.51
N SER A 428 -0.35 28.05 -12.43
CA SER A 428 -0.16 27.30 -11.19
C SER A 428 1.15 27.74 -10.52
N GLY A 429 1.02 28.37 -9.36
CA GLY A 429 2.15 28.80 -8.56
C GLY A 429 2.92 30.04 -9.04
N ILE A 430 2.40 30.85 -9.97
CA ILE A 430 2.99 32.16 -10.26
C ILE A 430 2.66 33.13 -9.11
N GLY A 431 3.65 33.89 -8.63
CA GLY A 431 3.48 34.86 -7.54
C GLY A 431 3.38 34.27 -6.12
N ARG A 432 3.07 32.97 -6.00
CA ARG A 432 3.07 32.21 -4.75
C ARG A 432 4.33 31.32 -4.67
N ALA A 433 4.74 30.88 -3.48
CA ALA A 433 6.00 30.16 -3.24
C ALA A 433 6.02 28.71 -3.81
N SER A 434 5.85 28.57 -5.14
CA SER A 434 5.70 27.28 -5.82
C SER A 434 7.02 26.58 -6.13
N VAL A 435 7.64 26.09 -5.07
CA VAL A 435 8.69 25.06 -5.18
C VAL A 435 8.12 23.78 -4.59
N ALA A 436 7.50 22.96 -5.45
CA ALA A 436 7.20 21.56 -5.14
C ALA A 436 8.47 20.94 -4.52
N PRO A 437 8.40 20.24 -3.37
CA PRO A 437 9.59 19.85 -2.61
C PRO A 437 10.62 19.10 -3.45
N VAL A 438 11.82 19.68 -3.52
CA VAL A 438 12.90 19.24 -4.41
C VAL A 438 13.27 17.78 -4.14
N GLY A 439 13.41 16.99 -5.22
CA GLY A 439 13.79 15.58 -5.17
C GLY A 439 12.70 14.64 -5.67
N VAL A 440 12.63 13.45 -5.08
CA VAL A 440 11.86 12.30 -5.60
C VAL A 440 10.37 12.57 -5.83
N TRP A 441 9.76 13.49 -5.07
CA TRP A 441 8.35 13.84 -5.20
C TRP A 441 8.02 14.54 -6.52
N GLN A 442 8.93 15.38 -7.03
CA GLN A 442 8.79 16.00 -8.35
C GLN A 442 8.84 14.96 -9.47
N HIS A 443 9.73 13.96 -9.33
CA HIS A 443 9.83 12.86 -10.27
C HIS A 443 8.57 12.01 -10.30
N ILE A 444 8.04 11.63 -9.12
CA ILE A 444 6.77 10.90 -9.00
C ILE A 444 5.62 11.70 -9.62
N TRP A 445 5.47 12.99 -9.26
CA TRP A 445 4.44 13.86 -9.84
C TRP A 445 4.52 13.89 -11.36
N SER A 446 5.72 14.05 -11.93
CA SER A 446 5.88 14.07 -13.40
C SER A 446 5.41 12.78 -14.08
N HIS A 447 5.59 11.63 -13.42
CA HIS A 447 5.17 10.31 -13.90
C HIS A 447 3.67 10.00 -13.69
N LEU A 448 2.94 10.77 -12.89
CA LEU A 448 1.49 10.57 -12.79
C LEU A 448 0.81 10.89 -14.14
N PRO A 449 -0.22 10.12 -14.55
CA PRO A 449 -1.03 10.41 -15.72
C PRO A 449 -1.65 11.82 -15.67
N TYR A 450 -1.89 12.42 -16.84
CA TYR A 450 -2.53 13.74 -16.94
C TYR A 450 -3.88 13.81 -16.19
N PRO A 451 -4.81 12.84 -16.31
CA PRO A 451 -6.10 12.90 -15.59
C PRO A 451 -5.97 12.89 -14.07
N LEU A 452 -5.00 12.16 -13.50
CA LEU A 452 -4.75 12.16 -12.06
C LEU A 452 -4.13 13.48 -11.59
N LYS A 453 -3.19 14.05 -12.34
CA LYS A 453 -2.66 15.39 -12.05
C LYS A 453 -3.74 16.46 -12.11
N GLN A 454 -4.65 16.38 -13.08
CA GLN A 454 -5.80 17.26 -13.19
C GLN A 454 -6.76 17.12 -12.01
N ALA A 455 -7.06 15.89 -11.59
CA ALA A 455 -7.92 15.64 -10.44
C ALA A 455 -7.35 16.24 -9.14
N PHE A 456 -6.05 16.02 -8.87
CA PHE A 456 -5.39 16.61 -7.70
C PHE A 456 -5.27 18.14 -7.79
N SER A 457 -4.92 18.70 -8.96
CA SER A 457 -4.90 20.16 -9.18
C SER A 457 -6.29 20.77 -8.95
N ASN A 458 -7.34 20.22 -9.55
CA ASN A 458 -8.71 20.69 -9.35
C ASN A 458 -9.12 20.66 -7.86
N THR A 459 -8.82 19.57 -7.14
CA THR A 459 -9.18 19.47 -5.72
C THR A 459 -8.34 20.37 -4.82
N PHE A 460 -7.03 20.53 -5.07
CA PHE A 460 -6.13 21.24 -4.14
C PHE A 460 -5.80 22.69 -4.52
N GLU A 461 -5.95 23.10 -5.78
CA GLU A 461 -5.84 24.51 -6.24
C GLU A 461 -7.24 25.17 -6.30
N ASP A 462 -8.25 24.49 -6.86
CA ASP A 462 -9.56 25.10 -7.16
C ASP A 462 -10.69 24.69 -6.18
N ASN A 463 -10.40 23.90 -5.15
CA ASN A 463 -11.36 23.27 -4.24
C ASN A 463 -12.43 22.37 -4.93
N GLN A 464 -12.23 22.00 -6.19
CA GLN A 464 -13.13 21.15 -6.96
C GLN A 464 -12.89 19.67 -6.64
N ARG A 465 -13.62 19.19 -5.63
CA ARG A 465 -13.57 17.80 -5.14
C ARG A 465 -14.29 16.86 -6.11
N ARG A 466 -13.79 15.64 -6.25
CA ARG A 466 -14.39 14.58 -7.09
C ARG A 466 -15.08 13.52 -6.24
N PRO A 467 -16.20 12.93 -6.72
CA PRO A 467 -16.82 11.78 -6.08
C PRO A 467 -15.90 10.55 -6.13
N ILE A 468 -16.20 9.53 -5.31
CA ILE A 468 -15.35 8.35 -5.15
C ILE A 468 -15.26 7.52 -6.44
N ASP A 469 -16.36 7.38 -7.18
CA ASP A 469 -16.40 6.64 -8.46
C ASP A 469 -15.46 7.22 -9.52
N ASP A 470 -15.34 8.54 -9.58
CA ASP A 470 -14.40 9.24 -10.45
C ASP A 470 -12.95 8.85 -10.12
N TRP A 471 -12.61 8.83 -8.82
CA TRP A 471 -11.28 8.40 -8.37
C TRP A 471 -11.03 6.92 -8.65
N LEU A 472 -12.01 6.04 -8.43
CA LEU A 472 -11.92 4.61 -8.75
C LEU A 472 -11.69 4.38 -10.25
N LYS A 473 -12.39 5.14 -11.12
CA LYS A 473 -12.21 5.11 -12.58
C LYS A 473 -10.81 5.56 -12.98
N LEU A 474 -10.31 6.65 -12.40
CA LEU A 474 -8.95 7.17 -12.65
C LEU A 474 -7.86 6.19 -12.19
N LEU A 475 -8.00 5.59 -11.01
CA LEU A 475 -7.07 4.58 -10.49
C LEU A 475 -7.09 3.30 -11.35
N THR A 476 -8.27 2.83 -11.77
CA THR A 476 -8.42 1.68 -12.66
C THR A 476 -7.71 1.91 -14.01
N GLN A 477 -7.93 3.09 -14.62
CA GLN A 477 -7.23 3.48 -15.85
C GLN A 477 -5.71 3.57 -15.67
N TYR A 478 -5.25 4.07 -14.52
CA TYR A 478 -3.82 4.15 -14.22
C TYR A 478 -3.19 2.78 -14.01
N GLY A 479 -3.83 1.89 -13.24
CA GLY A 479 -3.40 0.51 -13.03
C GLY A 479 -3.29 -0.27 -14.34
N GLU A 480 -4.28 -0.12 -15.23
CA GLU A 480 -4.23 -0.69 -16.58
C GLU A 480 -3.11 -0.07 -17.45
N GLY A 481 -2.85 1.23 -17.31
CA GLY A 481 -1.73 1.91 -17.98
C GLY A 481 -0.38 1.38 -17.52
N LEU A 482 -0.17 1.20 -16.22
CA LEU A 482 1.02 0.58 -15.63
C LEU A 482 1.20 -0.86 -16.10
N ARG A 483 0.14 -1.68 -16.04
CA ARG A 483 0.16 -3.08 -16.51
C ARG A 483 0.51 -3.21 -18.00
N LYS A 484 0.13 -2.23 -18.82
CA LYS A 484 0.43 -2.15 -20.26
C LYS A 484 1.77 -1.47 -20.57
N GLY A 485 2.57 -1.09 -19.55
CA GLY A 485 3.85 -0.39 -19.73
C GLY A 485 3.73 1.04 -20.26
N LYS A 486 2.53 1.64 -20.26
CA LYS A 486 2.31 3.04 -20.68
C LYS A 486 2.84 4.06 -19.68
N HIS A 487 3.08 3.63 -18.44
CA HIS A 487 3.59 4.45 -17.34
C HIS A 487 4.71 3.70 -16.62
N CYS A 488 5.66 4.44 -16.06
CA CYS A 488 6.73 3.87 -15.23
C CYS A 488 6.15 3.23 -13.96
N ASP A 489 6.54 2.00 -13.65
CA ASP A 489 6.04 1.22 -12.52
C ASP A 489 6.98 1.26 -11.29
N ASP A 490 8.07 2.04 -11.36
CA ASP A 490 8.99 2.27 -10.26
C ASP A 490 8.31 3.09 -9.15
N LEU A 491 8.33 2.60 -7.90
CA LEU A 491 7.84 3.34 -6.73
C LEU A 491 8.44 4.76 -6.64
N PHE A 492 9.73 4.89 -6.95
CA PHE A 492 10.54 6.09 -6.77
C PHE A 492 11.42 6.37 -8.00
N PRO A 493 10.87 6.90 -9.12
CA PRO A 493 11.63 7.17 -10.34
C PRO A 493 12.81 8.13 -10.12
N ALA A 494 13.95 7.79 -10.72
CA ALA A 494 15.22 8.51 -10.54
C ALA A 494 15.30 9.86 -11.29
N ALA A 495 14.42 10.10 -12.26
CA ALA A 495 14.40 11.31 -13.09
C ALA A 495 12.97 11.77 -13.39
N PHE A 496 12.83 12.89 -14.12
CA PHE A 496 11.54 13.35 -14.63
C PHE A 496 11.03 12.46 -15.79
N HIS A 497 9.71 12.34 -15.91
CA HIS A 497 9.08 11.65 -17.04
C HIS A 497 9.36 12.40 -18.35
N ILE A 498 9.86 11.68 -19.36
CA ILE A 498 10.07 12.19 -20.71
C ILE A 498 9.02 11.55 -21.61
N LYS A 499 8.10 12.37 -22.14
CA LYS A 499 7.12 11.94 -23.15
C LYS A 499 7.85 11.59 -24.45
N ASP A 500 7.55 10.43 -25.03
CA ASP A 500 8.07 9.95 -26.31
C ASP A 500 9.60 10.14 -26.45
N PRO A 501 10.40 9.43 -25.63
CA PRO A 501 11.83 9.69 -25.52
C PRO A 501 12.61 9.25 -26.77
N VAL A 502 13.39 10.17 -27.32
CA VAL A 502 14.39 9.96 -28.38
C VAL A 502 15.78 10.01 -27.76
N GLU A 503 16.71 9.18 -28.24
CA GLU A 503 18.11 9.24 -27.84
C GLU A 503 18.86 10.26 -28.70
N ASP A 504 19.61 11.15 -28.05
CA ASP A 504 20.39 12.23 -28.67
C ASP A 504 21.74 12.39 -27.95
N VAL A 505 22.65 13.18 -28.50
CA VAL A 505 23.95 13.51 -27.90
C VAL A 505 23.92 14.94 -27.35
N CYS A 506 24.20 15.11 -26.06
CA CYS A 506 24.18 16.41 -25.41
C CYS A 506 25.20 17.37 -26.06
N GLY A 507 24.73 18.49 -26.59
CA GLY A 507 25.56 19.49 -27.26
C GLY A 507 26.71 20.04 -26.40
N SER A 508 26.53 20.06 -25.08
CA SER A 508 27.51 20.57 -24.10
C SER A 508 28.52 19.51 -23.66
N CYS A 509 28.10 18.37 -23.09
CA CYS A 509 29.02 17.36 -22.54
C CYS A 509 29.29 16.16 -23.45
N LYS A 510 28.69 16.12 -24.65
CA LYS A 510 28.81 15.06 -25.66
C LYS A 510 28.42 13.64 -25.20
N LYS A 511 27.77 13.51 -24.04
CA LYS A 511 27.22 12.22 -23.55
C LYS A 511 25.85 11.94 -24.16
N PRO A 512 25.50 10.66 -24.42
CA PRO A 512 24.15 10.29 -24.83
C PRO A 512 23.14 10.61 -23.73
N HIS A 513 21.96 11.08 -24.11
CA HIS A 513 20.86 11.39 -23.19
C HIS A 513 19.50 11.22 -23.90
N LYS A 514 18.42 11.20 -23.11
CA LYS A 514 17.05 11.09 -23.62
C LYS A 514 16.36 12.44 -23.60
N VAL A 515 15.66 12.76 -24.68
CA VAL A 515 14.90 14.01 -24.89
C VAL A 515 13.51 13.70 -25.40
N ALA A 516 12.53 14.56 -25.13
CA ALA A 516 11.19 14.38 -25.69
C ALA A 516 11.22 14.63 -27.21
N LYS A 517 10.56 13.77 -27.99
CA LYS A 517 10.51 13.86 -29.47
C LYS A 517 10.15 15.27 -29.96
N ASP A 518 9.03 15.81 -29.48
CA ASP A 518 8.54 17.15 -29.84
C ASP A 518 9.59 18.26 -29.58
N TRP A 519 10.42 18.10 -28.54
CA TRP A 519 11.49 19.05 -28.22
C TRP A 519 12.74 18.85 -29.09
N PHE A 520 13.10 17.59 -29.38
CA PHE A 520 14.20 17.26 -30.29
C PHE A 520 13.93 17.80 -31.70
N GLU A 521 12.72 17.57 -32.23
CA GLU A 521 12.30 18.07 -33.54
C GLU A 521 12.30 19.60 -33.59
N LYS A 522 11.79 20.27 -32.55
CA LYS A 522 11.84 21.73 -32.42
C LYS A 522 13.27 22.28 -32.39
N MET A 523 14.18 21.65 -31.65
CA MET A 523 15.57 22.08 -31.54
C MET A 523 16.34 21.85 -32.84
N LYS A 524 16.10 20.72 -33.51
CA LYS A 524 16.64 20.39 -34.84
C LYS A 524 16.17 21.40 -35.90
N ALA A 525 14.88 21.73 -35.92
CA ALA A 525 14.33 22.75 -36.82
C ALA A 525 14.90 24.16 -36.55
N ALA A 526 15.25 24.46 -35.30
CA ALA A 526 15.91 25.71 -34.91
C ALA A 526 17.45 25.71 -35.07
N GLY A 527 18.04 24.65 -35.64
CA GLY A 527 19.49 24.52 -35.82
C GLY A 527 20.30 24.46 -34.52
N LYS A 528 19.68 24.10 -33.39
CA LYS A 528 20.30 24.14 -32.05
C LYS A 528 20.44 22.73 -31.46
N PRO A 529 21.58 22.39 -30.83
CA PRO A 529 21.73 21.08 -30.18
C PRO A 529 20.89 21.00 -28.91
N THR A 530 20.41 19.80 -28.56
CA THR A 530 19.80 19.58 -27.26
C THR A 530 20.86 19.51 -26.15
N ILE A 531 20.47 19.78 -24.90
CA ILE A 531 21.37 19.78 -23.75
C ILE A 531 20.75 18.93 -22.63
N CYS A 532 21.50 18.03 -22.03
CA CYS A 532 21.01 17.14 -20.97
C CYS A 532 20.68 17.89 -19.67
N SER A 533 19.85 17.26 -18.82
CA SER A 533 19.37 17.84 -17.56
C SER A 533 20.48 18.38 -16.66
N ASP A 534 21.63 17.70 -16.63
CA ASP A 534 22.70 18.05 -15.71
C ASP A 534 23.51 19.24 -16.23
N CYS A 535 23.81 19.28 -17.53
CA CYS A 535 24.36 20.48 -18.17
C CYS A 535 23.42 21.68 -18.05
N GLN A 536 22.09 21.49 -18.17
CA GLN A 536 21.11 22.55 -17.94
C GLN A 536 21.14 23.07 -16.48
N LYS A 537 21.19 22.16 -15.49
CA LYS A 537 21.32 22.53 -14.06
C LYS A 537 22.62 23.30 -13.81
N THR A 538 23.76 22.81 -14.30
CA THR A 538 25.07 23.46 -14.14
C THR A 538 25.08 24.85 -14.79
N ALA A 539 24.53 25.00 -16.00
CA ALA A 539 24.41 26.30 -16.67
C ALA A 539 23.52 27.27 -15.86
N LYS A 540 22.39 26.80 -15.33
CA LYS A 540 21.49 27.59 -14.49
C LYS A 540 22.15 28.02 -13.17
N LEU A 541 22.89 27.13 -12.52
CA LEU A 541 23.66 27.43 -11.30
C LEU A 541 24.75 28.48 -11.56
N LYS A 542 25.51 28.33 -12.66
CA LYS A 542 26.50 29.35 -13.08
C LYS A 542 25.85 30.71 -13.36
N LYS A 543 24.68 30.72 -14.02
CA LYS A 543 23.93 31.97 -14.28
C LYS A 543 23.49 32.64 -12.97
N LEU A 544 22.90 31.89 -12.05
CA LEU A 544 22.48 32.41 -10.73
C LEU A 544 23.66 32.91 -9.90
N ALA A 545 24.80 32.22 -9.91
CA ALA A 545 26.03 32.67 -9.25
C ALA A 545 26.53 34.00 -9.83
N SER A 546 26.58 34.12 -11.17
CA SER A 546 26.97 35.37 -11.85
C SER A 546 25.96 36.51 -11.60
N GLU A 547 24.67 36.23 -11.59
CA GLU A 547 23.63 37.21 -11.23
C GLU A 547 23.75 37.66 -9.77
N SER A 548 24.13 36.76 -8.86
CA SER A 548 24.41 37.09 -7.46
C SER A 548 25.68 37.94 -7.32
N GLN A 549 26.76 37.61 -8.03
CA GLN A 549 28.00 38.40 -8.06
C GLN A 549 27.74 39.80 -8.60
N LYS A 550 27.02 39.93 -9.72
CA LYS A 550 26.63 41.24 -10.28
C LYS A 550 25.77 42.06 -9.33
N LYS A 551 24.88 41.45 -8.56
CA LYS A 551 24.11 42.14 -7.52
C LYS A 551 24.99 42.63 -6.37
N ILE A 552 26.01 41.87 -5.98
CA ILE A 552 26.99 42.28 -4.95
C ILE A 552 27.87 43.42 -5.49
N GLU A 553 28.35 43.34 -6.72
CA GLU A 553 29.12 44.39 -7.39
C GLU A 553 28.31 45.69 -7.55
N GLN A 554 27.05 45.60 -8.00
CA GLN A 554 26.14 46.76 -8.13
C GLN A 554 25.75 47.36 -6.77
N ALA A 555 25.68 46.56 -5.71
CA ALA A 555 25.50 47.07 -4.35
C ALA A 555 26.77 47.80 -3.85
N GLY A 556 27.96 47.25 -4.12
CA GLY A 556 29.25 47.89 -3.80
C GLY A 556 29.47 49.21 -4.55
N GLN A 557 29.06 49.30 -5.83
CA GLN A 557 29.17 50.51 -6.64
C GLN A 557 28.19 51.63 -6.25
N ARG A 558 27.20 51.37 -5.39
CA ARG A 558 26.25 52.39 -4.90
C ARG A 558 26.65 53.04 -3.57
N ALA A 559 27.81 52.69 -3.01
CA ALA A 559 28.28 53.20 -1.72
C ALA A 559 29.47 54.16 -1.86
N ALA A 560 29.21 55.37 -2.36
CA ALA A 560 30.02 56.54 -2.01
C ALA A 560 29.30 57.29 -0.88
N PRO A 561 29.88 57.39 0.34
CA PRO A 561 29.26 58.17 1.41
C PRO A 561 29.33 59.68 1.08
N PRO A 562 28.33 60.48 1.47
CA PRO A 562 28.44 61.94 1.38
C PRO A 562 29.55 62.47 2.31
N PRO A 563 30.15 63.62 2.03
CA PRO A 563 31.18 64.20 2.89
C PRO A 563 30.61 64.52 4.28
N ALA A 564 31.40 64.26 5.32
CA ALA A 564 30.98 64.43 6.71
C ALA A 564 30.74 65.91 7.05
N PRO A 565 29.71 66.24 7.85
CA PRO A 565 29.50 67.60 8.34
C PRO A 565 30.59 68.02 9.33
N ILE A 566 30.93 69.31 9.30
CA ILE A 566 31.98 69.92 10.14
C ILE A 566 31.56 69.87 11.61
N ALA A 567 32.43 69.35 12.48
CA ALA A 567 32.17 69.24 13.92
C ALA A 567 32.31 70.59 14.65
N PRO A 568 31.44 70.91 15.62
CA PRO A 568 31.62 72.07 16.50
C PRO A 568 32.73 71.85 17.55
N ARG A 569 33.29 72.96 18.03
CA ARG A 569 34.47 73.05 18.91
C ARG A 569 34.14 72.60 20.36
N PRO A 570 35.09 71.99 21.12
CA PRO A 570 34.77 71.42 22.43
C PRO A 570 34.72 72.46 23.56
N THR A 571 33.84 72.22 24.54
CA THR A 571 33.75 72.96 25.82
C THR A 571 34.55 72.29 26.95
N PRO A 572 34.94 73.03 28.02
CA PRO A 572 35.88 72.54 29.04
C PRO A 572 35.22 71.65 30.12
N PRO A 573 36.01 70.89 30.91
CA PRO A 573 35.50 69.94 31.91
C PRO A 573 35.20 70.57 33.29
N PRO A 574 34.28 69.98 34.08
CA PRO A 574 34.03 70.34 35.49
C PRO A 574 35.00 69.64 36.48
N PRO A 575 35.13 70.15 37.72
CA PRO A 575 36.11 69.67 38.72
C PRO A 575 35.63 68.49 39.61
N PRO A 576 36.53 67.81 40.36
CA PRO A 576 36.23 66.54 41.05
C PRO A 576 35.87 66.64 42.56
N LYS A 577 35.08 65.65 43.05
CA LYS A 577 34.83 65.17 44.45
C LYS A 577 33.70 64.10 44.39
N VAL A 578 33.48 63.14 45.30
CA VAL A 578 34.28 62.46 46.36
C VAL A 578 33.69 61.02 46.57
N ALA A 579 34.20 60.18 47.49
CA ALA A 579 33.95 58.72 47.52
C ALA A 579 32.91 58.16 48.53
N ALA A 580 32.46 56.91 48.26
CA ALA A 580 31.86 55.89 49.14
C ALA A 580 30.40 56.10 49.65
N PRO A 581 29.67 55.06 50.16
CA PRO A 581 30.04 53.65 50.42
C PRO A 581 29.09 52.56 49.82
N ALA A 582 29.31 51.29 50.18
CA ALA A 582 28.57 50.11 49.70
C ALA A 582 27.46 49.61 50.67
N PRO A 583 26.51 48.76 50.20
CA PRO A 583 25.62 48.01 51.10
C PRO A 583 25.69 46.46 51.01
N ASN A 584 25.64 45.91 52.21
CA ASN A 584 25.53 44.54 52.73
C ASN A 584 24.77 43.39 52.00
N ARG A 585 25.09 42.20 52.52
CA ARG A 585 24.59 40.83 52.27
C ARG A 585 23.54 40.41 53.32
N PRO A 586 22.67 39.41 53.04
CA PRO A 586 22.25 38.44 54.08
C PRO A 586 22.60 36.97 53.75
N ALA A 587 22.51 36.10 54.77
CA ALA A 587 23.12 34.77 54.84
C ALA A 587 22.08 33.61 55.02
N PRO A 588 22.45 32.31 55.18
CA PRO A 588 21.71 31.19 54.58
C PRO A 588 21.24 30.05 55.54
N ALA A 589 20.52 29.05 55.00
CA ALA A 589 20.38 27.65 55.47
C ALA A 589 19.37 26.90 54.55
N ALA A 590 19.35 25.56 54.36
CA ALA A 590 20.32 24.48 54.58
C ALA A 590 19.91 23.24 53.73
N ALA A 591 20.85 22.33 53.43
CA ALA A 591 20.55 21.00 52.88
C ALA A 591 21.69 19.98 53.16
N PRO A 592 21.36 18.73 53.53
CA PRO A 592 22.22 17.56 53.37
C PRO A 592 21.52 16.45 52.53
N ALA A 593 22.18 15.49 51.87
CA ALA A 593 23.59 15.23 51.58
C ALA A 593 23.67 14.22 50.40
N THR A 594 24.83 14.06 49.75
CA THR A 594 25.46 12.72 49.47
C THR A 594 26.77 12.78 48.66
N ALA A 595 27.70 11.89 49.05
CA ALA A 595 28.75 11.20 48.30
C ALA A 595 29.50 11.81 47.08
N ARG A 596 30.83 11.95 47.27
CA ARG A 596 31.91 11.72 46.27
C ARG A 596 32.27 10.21 46.23
N PRO A 597 33.24 9.71 45.41
CA PRO A 597 33.89 10.25 44.20
C PRO A 597 33.80 9.25 43.00
N THR A 598 34.27 9.52 41.78
CA THR A 598 35.68 9.38 41.34
C THR A 598 35.82 9.71 39.85
N ALA A 599 37.03 10.07 39.42
CA ALA A 599 37.36 10.42 38.04
C ALA A 599 38.07 9.26 37.31
N ALA A 600 37.81 9.10 36.01
CA ALA A 600 38.63 8.28 35.12
C ALA A 600 38.73 8.91 33.71
N ARG A 601 39.88 8.69 33.09
CA ARG A 601 40.42 9.34 31.88
C ARG A 601 39.88 8.69 30.58
N PRO A 602 39.65 9.44 29.49
CA PRO A 602 39.16 8.88 28.23
C PRO A 602 40.28 8.27 27.36
N PRO A 603 40.10 7.07 26.79
CA PRO A 603 40.96 6.55 25.72
C PRO A 603 40.31 6.66 24.32
N GLN A 604 40.99 7.39 23.45
CA GLN A 604 41.25 7.15 22.02
C GLN A 604 40.19 6.45 21.13
N GLN A 605 39.84 7.13 20.03
CA GLN A 605 39.15 6.56 18.87
C GLN A 605 40.07 5.60 18.08
N PRO A 606 39.56 4.45 17.60
CA PRO A 606 40.17 3.70 16.51
C PRO A 606 39.87 4.32 15.14
N THR A 607 40.83 4.21 14.23
CA THR A 607 40.84 4.80 12.88
C THR A 607 39.89 4.13 11.89
N SER A 608 39.51 4.88 10.86
CA SER A 608 38.62 4.42 9.79
C SER A 608 39.31 3.49 8.79
N ALA A 609 38.70 2.34 8.49
CA ALA A 609 39.13 1.46 7.41
C ALA A 609 38.62 1.97 6.05
N ARG A 610 39.52 1.98 5.05
CA ARG A 610 39.28 2.42 3.67
C ARG A 610 38.38 1.40 2.92
N PRO A 611 37.27 1.80 2.28
CA PRO A 611 36.51 0.89 1.42
C PRO A 611 37.24 0.64 0.09
N GLN A 612 37.33 -0.61 -0.34
CA GLN A 612 37.84 -0.95 -1.68
C GLN A 612 36.79 -0.64 -2.77
N PRO A 613 37.21 -0.26 -3.99
CA PRO A 613 36.29 0.00 -5.10
C PRO A 613 35.74 -1.30 -5.69
N TYR A 614 34.42 -1.48 -5.62
CA TYR A 614 33.71 -2.58 -6.26
C TYR A 614 33.73 -2.44 -7.80
N ARG A 615 34.29 -3.43 -8.50
CA ARG A 615 34.22 -3.52 -9.98
C ARG A 615 32.83 -4.01 -10.40
N PRO A 616 32.08 -3.27 -11.25
CA PRO A 616 30.83 -3.78 -11.79
C PRO A 616 31.10 -4.84 -12.87
N LEU A 617 30.41 -5.99 -12.77
CA LEU A 617 30.30 -6.93 -13.89
C LEU A 617 29.32 -6.36 -14.94
N PRO A 618 29.58 -6.54 -16.26
CA PRO A 618 28.72 -6.00 -17.30
C PRO A 618 27.39 -6.77 -17.38
N VAL A 619 26.29 -6.07 -17.11
CA VAL A 619 24.94 -6.63 -17.25
C VAL A 619 24.43 -6.36 -18.67
N HIS A 620 24.41 -7.40 -19.51
CA HIS A 620 23.75 -7.33 -20.81
C HIS A 620 22.23 -7.16 -20.63
N ALA A 621 21.71 -6.03 -21.09
CA ALA A 621 20.27 -5.79 -21.18
C ALA A 621 19.61 -6.89 -22.02
N SER A 622 18.73 -7.67 -21.41
CA SER A 622 18.01 -8.75 -22.07
C SER A 622 16.53 -8.72 -21.70
N ASN A 623 15.68 -8.74 -22.72
CA ASN A 623 14.24 -8.57 -22.60
C ASN A 623 13.61 -9.74 -21.79
N PRO A 624 12.99 -9.48 -20.61
CA PRO A 624 12.61 -10.54 -19.68
C PRO A 624 11.53 -11.49 -20.20
N GLN A 625 10.64 -11.04 -21.10
CA GLN A 625 9.66 -11.93 -21.75
C GLN A 625 10.36 -12.94 -22.67
N ASN A 626 11.42 -12.50 -23.36
CA ASN A 626 12.29 -13.38 -24.14
C ASN A 626 13.21 -14.23 -23.24
N ILE A 627 13.59 -13.77 -22.04
CA ILE A 627 14.36 -14.59 -21.09
C ILE A 627 13.54 -15.79 -20.63
N VAL A 628 12.29 -15.61 -20.15
CA VAL A 628 11.49 -16.75 -19.70
C VAL A 628 11.27 -17.75 -20.84
N LEU A 629 10.91 -17.28 -22.05
CA LEU A 629 10.73 -18.18 -23.20
C LEU A 629 12.03 -18.87 -23.67
N ARG A 630 13.17 -18.16 -23.69
CA ARG A 630 14.49 -18.75 -24.08
C ARG A 630 15.06 -19.66 -22.98
N TRP A 631 14.84 -19.32 -21.71
CA TRP A 631 15.25 -20.12 -20.56
C TRP A 631 14.39 -21.39 -20.47
N PHE A 632 13.08 -21.30 -20.73
CA PHE A 632 12.18 -22.46 -20.83
C PHE A 632 12.49 -23.33 -22.07
N LYS A 633 12.77 -22.73 -23.24
CA LYS A 633 13.30 -23.47 -24.41
C LYS A 633 14.65 -24.16 -24.12
N ARG A 634 15.52 -23.55 -23.29
CA ARG A 634 16.77 -24.17 -22.80
C ARG A 634 16.54 -25.22 -21.69
N LEU A 635 15.50 -25.07 -20.87
CA LEU A 635 15.09 -26.02 -19.84
C LEU A 635 14.55 -27.29 -20.50
N LEU A 636 13.67 -27.14 -21.50
CA LEU A 636 13.16 -28.21 -22.35
C LEU A 636 14.27 -28.95 -23.11
N LYS A 637 15.23 -28.22 -23.69
CA LYS A 637 16.45 -28.80 -24.30
C LYS A 637 17.45 -29.44 -23.31
N ARG A 638 17.20 -29.35 -22.00
CA ARG A 638 17.97 -30.01 -20.92
C ARG A 638 17.14 -31.07 -20.17
N TRP A 639 15.87 -31.22 -20.55
CA TRP A 639 14.94 -32.25 -20.08
C TRP A 639 14.71 -33.32 -21.16
N LEU A 640 15.12 -33.04 -22.39
CA LEU A 640 15.76 -33.98 -23.32
C LEU A 640 17.23 -34.12 -22.92
#